data_AF-A0A5J4YLL2-F1
#
_entry.id   AF-A0A5J4YLL2-F1
#
_cell.length_a   1.000
_cell.length_b   1.000
_cell.length_c   1.000
_cell.angle_alpha   90.00
_cell.angle_beta   90.00
_cell.angle_gamma   90.00
#
_symmetry.space_group_name_H-M   'P 1'
#
loop_
_entity.id
_entity.type
_entity.pdbx_description
1 polymer ?
#
loop_
_entity_poly.entity_id
_entity_poly.type
_entity_poly.pdbx_seq_one_letter_code
_entity_poly.pdbx_strand_id
1 'polypeptide(L)'
;MAWVVYHPLLVNEIQSRHCACVSRTATSIIANTFRCGTMRSPNGTGRAAVSGKALAVSLSMGLAANASPSVWTQGATSSNRTLGRFRHAFSPTASALQWIWDRLTKLDYVVENALARDANSSLLILVLIIALLLVSGMVSYFFALSRNSAYQKEQASKTGEAPTDSRRVTLVKSFWDSWSVLSNTSYYEETRGLYANMVLTFLAVSHYCVFALLFGSVGQAINQRIELVGAGLTRVLEEKHLVIIGYNSSVDEIVRQVALGFVRSNQHEIPVVLLTSKSRIELETRLRDALGDDFKLVRLLCRQGDPEDRDVLQRINVTQARTILMLPPTDQLTHPREWNRKALKIACLVRECGGKAPIVIQSPSASSQKYSDVATVLGSASVDMGRVKYVSGVEVIGRVAVEFWAEPQGFDQLLYELLSFDGCEFYHRAIDSHFSGLVGLNFKEAARTFQNGVLCGIIRDKQILLSPHATETVIGQNDSLLILAEDSPSIVLEKAKAPGVSEVWEPLERRIGAHLHKVVRQRQRQYLIIGWRLGLADALSQLDRCSAKGSTVTFLATEDTQLRQKELNAALKERGLKLNNLKVRMERIEHIQANLVAEQLGTRWFDSSVFVFETGLTEGNENSKIGLNIPEFDSNSLYRIASVGKEVQKRSGQVFSEIFEEDVARSVRFLYPEFHVIPLLDVVSWILAQNAVSGDIGHVWEKLLDMRTGDRILMQRVEPEFKAQLAGESVSFRQLSELFLLDRAILLGYSKANGEFLLNPPDKDAATVSLDELENFVLLLGDHAEPTRARPSR
;
A
#
# COMPACT_ATOMS: atom_id res chain seq x y z
N MET A 1 8.16 28.41 -34.76
CA MET A 1 7.47 27.66 -35.85
C MET A 1 8.01 28.21 -37.16
N ALA A 2 8.62 27.50 -38.08
CA ALA A 2 8.87 26.09 -38.32
C ALA A 2 10.38 25.88 -38.54
N TRP A 3 10.91 24.69 -38.23
CA TRP A 3 12.16 24.06 -38.72
C TRP A 3 12.51 22.85 -37.81
N VAL A 4 11.50 22.08 -37.39
CA VAL A 4 11.68 20.82 -36.66
C VAL A 4 10.73 19.79 -37.27
N VAL A 5 11.03 19.38 -38.51
CA VAL A 5 10.57 18.12 -39.09
C VAL A 5 11.64 17.73 -40.10
N TYR A 6 12.53 16.79 -39.74
CA TYR A 6 13.02 15.69 -40.59
C TYR A 6 14.15 14.89 -39.87
N HIS A 7 13.93 13.58 -39.78
CA HIS A 7 14.85 12.46 -39.47
C HIS A 7 15.25 12.09 -38.00
N PRO A 8 14.65 11.01 -37.44
CA PRO A 8 15.09 10.32 -36.21
C PRO A 8 16.19 9.26 -36.41
N LEU A 9 16.71 9.05 -37.62
CA LEU A 9 17.59 7.91 -37.94
C LEU A 9 19.10 8.19 -37.85
N LEU A 10 19.52 9.45 -37.73
CA LEU A 10 20.95 9.84 -37.70
C LEU A 10 21.56 9.86 -36.28
N VAL A 11 20.74 9.87 -35.23
CA VAL A 11 21.21 9.97 -33.84
C VAL A 11 21.70 8.62 -33.29
N ASN A 12 21.11 7.50 -33.74
CA ASN A 12 21.52 6.16 -33.29
C ASN A 12 22.80 5.65 -33.96
N GLU A 13 23.16 6.13 -35.14
CA GLU A 13 24.39 5.70 -35.83
C GLU A 13 25.65 6.47 -35.38
N ILE A 14 25.48 7.66 -34.80
CA ILE A 14 26.58 8.49 -34.27
C ILE A 14 26.94 8.11 -32.82
N GLN A 15 25.97 7.70 -32.00
CA GLN A 15 26.25 7.24 -30.62
C GLN A 15 26.95 5.88 -30.57
N SER A 16 26.69 4.96 -31.51
CA SER A 16 27.35 3.64 -31.52
C SER A 16 28.82 3.70 -31.98
N ARG A 17 29.17 4.63 -32.88
CA ARG A 17 30.55 4.79 -33.38
C ARG A 17 31.47 5.56 -32.43
N HIS A 18 30.95 6.44 -31.57
CA HIS A 18 31.77 7.18 -30.61
C HIS A 18 32.14 6.37 -29.35
N CYS A 19 31.27 5.48 -28.86
CA CYS A 19 31.61 4.61 -27.73
C CYS A 19 32.68 3.55 -28.08
N ALA A 20 32.77 3.11 -29.34
CA ALA A 20 33.76 2.14 -29.77
C ALA A 20 35.18 2.73 -29.98
N CYS A 21 35.30 4.05 -30.21
CA CYS A 21 36.59 4.69 -30.48
C CYS A 21 37.33 5.12 -29.21
N VAL A 22 36.61 5.47 -28.13
CA VAL A 22 37.19 5.89 -26.86
C VAL A 22 37.71 4.70 -26.02
N SER A 23 37.11 3.50 -26.16
CA SER A 23 37.61 2.31 -25.47
C SER A 23 38.90 1.72 -26.10
N ARG A 24 39.09 1.85 -27.43
CA ARG A 24 40.29 1.36 -28.11
C ARG A 24 41.54 2.23 -27.90
N THR A 25 41.39 3.53 -27.63
CA THR A 25 42.52 4.43 -27.36
C THR A 25 43.00 4.35 -25.90
N ALA A 26 42.10 4.12 -24.94
CA ALA A 26 42.48 3.93 -23.54
C ALA A 26 43.21 2.60 -23.28
N THR A 27 42.84 1.53 -24.01
CA THR A 27 43.45 0.20 -23.84
C THR A 27 44.82 0.07 -24.54
N SER A 28 45.11 0.91 -25.55
CA SER A 28 46.39 0.93 -26.27
C SER A 28 47.53 1.65 -25.54
N ILE A 29 47.21 2.58 -24.62
CA ILE A 29 48.24 3.36 -23.91
C ILE A 29 48.71 2.62 -22.64
N ILE A 30 47.82 1.82 -22.03
CA ILE A 30 48.13 1.02 -20.83
C ILE A 30 48.90 -0.27 -21.20
N ALA A 31 48.75 -0.79 -22.42
CA ALA A 31 49.42 -2.02 -22.88
C ALA A 31 50.88 -1.84 -23.36
N ASN A 32 51.34 -0.63 -23.64
CA ASN A 32 52.69 -0.36 -24.19
C ASN A 32 53.74 0.09 -23.18
N THR A 33 53.40 0.19 -21.88
CA THR A 33 54.37 0.50 -20.81
C THR A 33 54.76 -0.70 -19.95
N PHE A 34 54.14 -1.88 -20.17
CA PHE A 34 54.49 -3.13 -19.48
C PHE A 34 54.83 -4.26 -20.47
N ARG A 35 55.92 -4.11 -21.25
CA ARG A 35 56.66 -5.23 -21.86
C ARG A 35 58.00 -4.76 -22.44
N CYS A 36 59.06 -4.84 -21.64
CA CYS A 36 60.36 -5.40 -22.03
C CYS A 36 61.37 -5.26 -20.89
N GLY A 37 61.96 -6.38 -20.45
CA GLY A 37 63.11 -6.35 -19.54
C GLY A 37 63.15 -7.45 -18.49
N THR A 38 63.00 -8.71 -18.88
CA THR A 38 63.42 -9.85 -18.06
C THR A 38 64.94 -9.85 -17.87
N MET A 39 65.46 -9.91 -16.62
CA MET A 39 66.67 -10.69 -16.31
C MET A 39 66.84 -10.95 -14.79
N ARG A 40 66.77 -12.25 -14.45
CA ARG A 40 67.41 -13.05 -13.37
C ARG A 40 67.75 -12.43 -11.99
N SER A 41 67.23 -13.08 -10.95
CA SER A 41 67.89 -13.27 -9.64
C SER A 41 68.94 -14.39 -9.75
N PRO A 42 70.08 -14.30 -9.01
CA PRO A 42 70.17 -15.13 -7.81
C PRO A 42 70.79 -14.41 -6.58
N ASN A 43 70.32 -14.85 -5.41
CA ASN A 43 70.94 -14.77 -4.08
C ASN A 43 71.02 -13.44 -3.34
N GLY A 44 70.62 -13.50 -2.06
CA GLY A 44 71.35 -12.84 -0.99
C GLY A 44 70.64 -11.68 -0.31
N THR A 45 69.90 -12.01 0.77
CA THR A 45 69.98 -11.36 2.09
C THR A 45 70.10 -9.83 2.21
N GLY A 46 69.19 -9.23 3.00
CA GLY A 46 69.59 -8.13 3.89
C GLY A 46 68.65 -6.94 3.93
N ARG A 47 68.06 -6.72 5.11
CA ARG A 47 67.45 -5.46 5.56
C ARG A 47 68.43 -4.28 5.39
N ALA A 48 67.92 -3.14 4.94
CA ALA A 48 68.00 -1.83 5.62
C ALA A 48 67.60 -0.72 4.66
N ALA A 49 66.62 0.07 5.09
CA ALA A 49 66.27 1.36 4.51
C ALA A 49 67.39 2.39 4.80
N VAL A 50 67.65 3.30 3.86
CA VAL A 50 67.85 4.75 4.03
C VAL A 50 68.46 5.35 2.75
N SER A 51 68.04 6.59 2.45
CA SER A 51 68.61 7.57 1.51
C SER A 51 68.28 7.35 0.02
N GLY A 52 67.71 8.31 -0.71
CA GLY A 52 67.39 9.69 -0.38
C GLY A 52 66.82 10.44 -1.58
N LYS A 53 66.02 11.46 -1.23
CA LYS A 53 65.80 12.74 -1.93
C LYS A 53 65.30 12.76 -3.38
N ALA A 54 64.07 13.27 -3.45
CA ALA A 54 63.65 14.45 -4.23
C ALA A 54 63.44 14.29 -5.74
N LEU A 55 62.18 14.32 -6.18
CA LEU A 55 61.49 15.48 -6.77
C LEU A 55 60.15 15.00 -7.36
N ALA A 56 59.03 15.44 -6.79
CA ALA A 56 57.77 15.55 -7.53
C ALA A 56 56.80 16.43 -6.75
N VAL A 57 56.59 17.63 -7.27
CA VAL A 57 55.69 18.66 -6.77
C VAL A 57 54.29 18.42 -7.34
N SER A 58 53.31 18.54 -6.44
CA SER A 58 51.88 18.86 -6.59
C SER A 58 50.97 17.97 -7.45
N LEU A 59 50.10 17.22 -6.77
CA LEU A 59 48.65 17.18 -7.04
C LEU A 59 47.94 16.36 -5.93
N SER A 60 47.40 17.05 -4.92
CA SER A 60 46.23 16.64 -4.11
C SER A 60 46.13 17.49 -2.84
N MET A 61 45.31 18.55 -2.88
CA MET A 61 44.70 19.11 -1.68
C MET A 61 43.25 19.40 -2.00
N GLY A 62 42.37 18.63 -1.39
CA GLY A 62 40.92 18.72 -1.57
C GLY A 62 40.22 17.50 -0.99
N LEU A 63 40.57 17.11 0.24
CA LEU A 63 39.83 16.15 1.08
C LEU A 63 40.51 16.09 2.46
N ALA A 64 40.16 17.04 3.34
CA ALA A 64 40.20 16.91 4.81
C ALA A 64 40.00 18.29 5.45
N ALA A 65 38.75 18.68 5.68
CA ALA A 65 38.44 19.78 6.60
C ALA A 65 37.17 19.41 7.38
N ASN A 66 37.31 18.42 8.26
CA ASN A 66 36.37 18.16 9.34
C ASN A 66 37.18 17.70 10.57
N ALA A 67 37.66 18.67 11.36
CA ALA A 67 38.05 18.46 12.75
C ALA A 67 38.13 19.82 13.48
N SER A 68 37.42 19.90 14.60
CA SER A 68 37.33 21.00 15.55
C SER A 68 38.65 21.29 16.30
N PRO A 69 38.78 22.45 16.98
CA PRO A 69 40.05 22.97 17.45
C PRO A 69 40.30 22.59 18.92
N SER A 70 41.40 21.90 19.20
CA SER A 70 42.04 21.96 20.52
C SER A 70 43.38 21.25 20.52
N VAL A 71 44.31 21.84 21.28
CA VAL A 71 45.60 21.28 21.72
C VAL A 71 46.73 21.43 20.71
N TRP A 72 47.73 22.22 21.13
CA TRP A 72 49.17 22.14 20.90
C TRP A 72 49.77 23.55 20.79
N THR A 73 49.73 24.25 21.92
CA THR A 73 50.80 25.17 22.30
C THR A 73 52.04 24.35 22.64
N GLN A 74 53.14 24.57 21.91
CA GLN A 74 54.51 24.76 22.43
C GLN A 74 55.56 24.35 21.39
N GLY A 75 56.57 25.21 21.24
CA GLY A 75 57.91 24.80 20.83
C GLY A 75 58.34 25.27 19.44
N ALA A 76 58.85 26.51 19.34
CA ALA A 76 59.95 26.82 18.43
C ALA A 76 60.56 28.19 18.76
N THR A 77 61.45 28.18 19.74
CA THR A 77 62.51 29.19 19.88
C THR A 77 63.62 28.92 18.86
N SER A 78 64.17 30.02 18.33
CA SER A 78 65.54 30.22 17.86
C SER A 78 65.82 30.30 16.34
N SER A 79 66.63 31.34 16.07
CA SER A 79 67.45 31.65 14.89
C SER A 79 66.77 31.86 13.54
N ASN A 80 66.59 33.14 13.16
CA ASN A 80 67.62 33.79 12.36
C ASN A 80 67.42 35.31 12.29
N ARG A 81 68.25 36.03 13.05
CA ARG A 81 68.66 37.40 12.78
C ARG A 81 69.58 37.37 11.56
N THR A 82 69.11 37.85 10.41
CA THR A 82 69.94 38.50 9.36
C THR A 82 69.07 38.84 8.16
N LEU A 83 68.16 39.81 8.29
CA LEU A 83 67.63 40.62 7.17
C LEU A 83 66.82 41.80 7.72
N GLY A 84 67.36 42.45 8.75
CA GLY A 84 66.80 43.66 9.35
C GLY A 84 67.71 44.85 9.02
N ARG A 85 67.70 45.31 7.76
CA ARG A 85 68.19 46.63 7.33
C ARG A 85 68.01 46.75 5.82
N PHE A 86 66.78 46.98 5.38
CA PHE A 86 66.39 47.68 4.14
C PHE A 86 64.86 47.69 4.10
N ARG A 87 64.25 48.32 5.11
CA ARG A 87 62.79 48.47 5.21
C ARG A 87 62.42 49.90 5.55
N HIS A 88 63.02 50.85 4.84
CA HIS A 88 62.56 52.25 4.82
C HIS A 88 62.85 52.87 3.46
N ALA A 89 62.03 52.49 2.48
CA ALA A 89 61.67 53.26 1.29
C ALA A 89 60.72 52.37 0.45
N PHE A 90 59.62 52.92 -0.07
CA PHE A 90 58.48 52.28 -0.75
C PHE A 90 57.46 51.57 0.18
N SER A 91 56.14 51.78 0.14
CA SER A 91 55.23 52.79 -0.45
C SER A 91 53.81 52.48 0.12
N PRO A 92 52.83 53.40 0.07
CA PRO A 92 51.50 53.24 0.70
C PRO A 92 50.59 52.14 0.10
N THR A 93 51.03 51.42 -0.94
CA THR A 93 50.20 50.54 -1.78
C THR A 93 49.90 49.17 -1.20
N ALA A 94 50.72 48.67 -0.25
CA ALA A 94 50.53 47.35 0.34
C ALA A 94 49.29 47.28 1.26
N SER A 95 48.95 48.38 1.94
CA SER A 95 47.77 48.44 2.82
C SER A 95 46.45 48.40 2.04
N ALA A 96 46.41 49.05 0.87
CA ALA A 96 45.24 49.04 -0.02
C ALA A 96 45.02 47.66 -0.65
N LEU A 97 46.10 46.99 -1.09
CA LEU A 97 46.01 45.62 -1.64
C LEU A 97 45.56 44.60 -0.58
N GLN A 98 46.06 44.71 0.66
CA GLN A 98 45.64 43.87 1.77
C GLN A 98 44.16 44.09 2.12
N TRP A 99 43.72 45.36 2.14
CA TRP A 99 42.32 45.73 2.40
C TRP A 99 41.36 45.23 1.32
N ILE A 100 41.77 45.28 0.04
CA ILE A 100 41.02 44.70 -1.08
C ILE A 100 40.94 43.18 -0.93
N TRP A 101 42.04 42.52 -0.57
CA TRP A 101 42.09 41.06 -0.39
C TRP A 101 41.18 40.58 0.77
N ASP A 102 41.15 41.29 1.89
CA ASP A 102 40.26 40.99 3.02
C ASP A 102 38.77 41.23 2.68
N ARG A 103 38.48 42.18 1.79
CA ARG A 103 37.12 42.40 1.27
C ARG A 103 36.71 41.30 0.30
N LEU A 104 37.61 40.83 -0.56
CA LEU A 104 37.36 39.75 -1.52
C LEU A 104 37.12 38.42 -0.80
N THR A 105 37.92 38.07 0.21
CA THR A 105 37.72 36.84 0.99
C THR A 105 36.41 36.84 1.80
N LYS A 106 36.00 37.99 2.34
CA LYS A 106 34.66 38.13 2.95
C LYS A 106 33.53 38.00 1.93
N LEU A 107 33.76 38.45 0.70
CA LEU A 107 32.79 38.36 -0.38
C LEU A 107 32.69 36.91 -0.87
N ASP A 108 33.81 36.20 -1.02
CA ASP A 108 33.85 34.75 -1.28
C ASP A 108 33.09 33.98 -0.21
N TYR A 109 33.32 34.25 1.08
CA TYR A 109 32.58 33.60 2.17
C TYR A 109 31.07 33.85 2.10
N VAL A 110 30.65 35.09 1.80
CA VAL A 110 29.23 35.45 1.67
C VAL A 110 28.61 34.78 0.44
N VAL A 111 29.35 34.72 -0.68
CA VAL A 111 28.93 34.04 -1.90
C VAL A 111 28.82 32.54 -1.67
N GLU A 112 29.81 31.90 -1.04
CA GLU A 112 29.77 30.48 -0.69
C GLU A 112 28.58 30.15 0.22
N ASN A 113 28.34 30.94 1.27
CA ASN A 113 27.18 30.73 2.15
C ASN A 113 25.84 30.98 1.45
N ALA A 114 25.79 31.91 0.49
CA ALA A 114 24.59 32.18 -0.29
C ALA A 114 24.36 31.10 -1.36
N LEU A 115 25.41 30.55 -1.96
CA LEU A 115 25.35 29.42 -2.90
C LEU A 115 24.93 28.12 -2.19
N ALA A 116 25.32 27.94 -0.93
CA ALA A 116 25.05 26.74 -0.15
C ALA A 116 23.63 26.65 0.44
N ARG A 117 22.92 27.78 0.58
CA ARG A 117 21.61 27.82 1.28
C ARG A 117 20.40 27.48 0.41
N ASP A 118 20.34 27.95 -0.84
CA ASP A 118 19.19 27.74 -1.73
C ASP A 118 19.57 27.85 -3.22
N ALA A 119 18.96 27.03 -4.08
CA ALA A 119 19.15 27.14 -5.54
C ALA A 119 18.65 28.48 -6.12
N ASN A 120 17.78 29.18 -5.39
CA ASN A 120 17.26 30.49 -5.80
C ASN A 120 18.28 31.62 -5.57
N SER A 121 19.11 31.54 -4.52
CA SER A 121 20.13 32.55 -4.23
C SER A 121 21.32 32.45 -5.18
N SER A 122 21.69 31.25 -5.62
CA SER A 122 22.72 31.05 -6.64
C SER A 122 22.33 31.62 -8.00
N LEU A 123 21.09 31.40 -8.43
CA LEU A 123 20.53 32.00 -9.65
C LEU A 123 20.52 33.53 -9.58
N LEU A 124 20.15 34.11 -8.43
CA LEU A 124 20.10 35.55 -8.25
C LEU A 124 21.49 36.20 -8.33
N ILE A 125 22.52 35.58 -7.73
CA ILE A 125 23.91 36.04 -7.82
C ILE A 125 24.40 36.01 -9.28
N LEU A 126 24.08 34.94 -10.00
CA LEU A 126 24.53 34.75 -11.37
C LEU A 126 23.86 35.75 -12.32
N VAL A 127 22.57 36.04 -12.14
CA VAL A 127 21.85 37.12 -12.83
C VAL A 127 22.46 38.49 -12.53
N LEU A 128 22.84 38.74 -11.27
CA LEU A 128 23.48 40.00 -10.87
C LEU A 128 24.87 40.17 -11.51
N ILE A 129 25.64 39.09 -11.65
CA ILE A 129 26.92 39.10 -12.37
C ILE A 129 26.71 39.42 -13.85
N ILE A 130 25.69 38.83 -14.49
CA ILE A 130 25.33 39.15 -15.89
C ILE A 130 24.99 40.63 -16.02
N ALA A 131 24.13 41.16 -15.14
CA ALA A 131 23.75 42.56 -15.15
C ALA A 131 24.96 43.49 -14.95
N LEU A 132 25.90 43.13 -14.06
CA LEU A 132 27.11 43.90 -13.81
C LEU A 132 28.08 43.86 -14.99
N LEU A 133 28.24 42.70 -15.65
CA LEU A 133 29.03 42.58 -16.88
C LEU A 133 28.41 43.40 -18.03
N LEU A 134 27.08 43.38 -18.17
CA LEU A 134 26.36 44.20 -19.14
C LEU A 134 26.60 45.68 -18.91
N VAL A 135 26.39 46.17 -17.68
CA VAL A 135 26.60 47.58 -17.33
C VAL A 135 28.08 47.98 -17.50
N SER A 136 29.02 47.13 -17.08
CA SER A 136 30.45 47.37 -17.27
C SER A 136 30.83 47.43 -18.75
N GLY A 137 30.28 46.53 -19.56
CA GLY A 137 30.42 46.52 -21.01
C GLY A 137 29.88 47.78 -21.66
N MET A 138 28.67 48.21 -21.26
CA MET A 138 28.03 49.44 -21.75
C MET A 138 28.87 50.68 -21.44
N VAL A 139 29.36 50.80 -20.21
CA VAL A 139 30.18 51.94 -19.76
C VAL A 139 31.51 51.93 -20.50
N SER A 140 32.19 50.79 -20.56
CA SER A 140 33.47 50.64 -21.26
C SER A 140 33.34 50.92 -22.76
N TYR A 141 32.25 50.47 -23.38
CA TYR A 141 31.95 50.71 -24.78
C TYR A 141 31.64 52.18 -25.07
N PHE A 142 30.85 52.83 -24.21
CA PHE A 142 30.59 54.28 -24.30
C PHE A 142 31.88 55.09 -24.25
N PHE A 143 32.79 54.76 -23.31
CA PHE A 143 34.11 55.41 -23.22
C PHE A 143 35.03 55.08 -24.40
N ALA A 144 34.98 53.87 -24.94
CA ALA A 144 35.75 53.48 -26.13
C ALA A 144 35.30 54.28 -27.36
N LEU A 145 33.99 54.44 -27.57
CA LEU A 145 33.42 55.23 -28.66
C LEU A 145 33.65 56.73 -28.48
N SER A 146 33.53 57.26 -27.26
CA SER A 146 33.79 58.68 -26.99
C SER A 146 35.25 59.04 -27.23
N ARG A 147 36.18 58.15 -26.86
CA ARG A 147 37.62 58.32 -27.10
C ARG A 147 37.99 58.21 -28.58
N ASN A 148 37.39 57.27 -29.31
CA ASN A 148 37.61 57.13 -30.76
C ASN A 148 37.01 58.30 -31.55
N SER A 149 35.85 58.82 -31.13
CA SER A 149 35.26 60.06 -31.68
C SER A 149 36.12 61.29 -31.42
N ALA A 150 36.72 61.41 -30.22
CA ALA A 150 37.65 62.48 -29.91
C ALA A 150 38.94 62.40 -30.76
N TYR A 151 39.47 61.19 -30.98
CA TYR A 151 40.65 60.95 -31.81
C TYR A 151 40.41 61.29 -33.29
N GLN A 152 39.24 60.94 -33.84
CA GLN A 152 38.88 61.32 -35.22
C GLN A 152 38.62 62.82 -35.40
N LYS A 153 38.04 63.49 -34.40
CA LYS A 153 37.92 64.97 -34.42
C LYS A 153 39.27 65.65 -34.41
N GLU A 154 40.24 65.11 -33.67
CA GLU A 154 41.61 65.63 -33.63
C GLU A 154 42.35 65.40 -34.96
N GLN A 155 42.18 64.25 -35.60
CA GLN A 155 42.74 63.98 -36.94
C GLN A 155 42.09 64.82 -38.05
N ALA A 156 40.75 64.95 -38.06
CA ALA A 156 40.04 65.78 -39.04
C ALA A 156 40.43 67.27 -38.94
N SER A 157 40.76 67.76 -37.73
CA SER A 157 41.31 69.11 -37.56
C SER A 157 42.71 69.30 -38.16
N LYS A 158 43.47 68.21 -38.33
CA LYS A 158 44.84 68.22 -38.89
C LYS A 158 44.88 68.00 -40.40
N THR A 159 43.87 67.36 -41.00
CA THR A 159 43.84 67.03 -42.44
C THR A 159 42.84 67.85 -43.27
N GLY A 160 41.96 68.63 -42.65
CA GLY A 160 41.06 69.56 -43.36
C GLY A 160 39.88 68.93 -44.11
N GLU A 161 39.71 67.61 -44.06
CA GLU A 161 38.52 66.94 -44.57
C GLU A 161 37.40 66.94 -43.52
N ALA A 162 36.17 67.24 -43.96
CA ALA A 162 34.99 67.21 -43.10
C ALA A 162 34.73 65.76 -42.62
N PRO A 163 34.52 65.53 -41.31
CA PRO A 163 34.30 64.19 -40.80
C PRO A 163 32.99 63.62 -41.39
N THR A 164 33.10 62.52 -42.14
CA THR A 164 31.96 61.76 -42.62
C THR A 164 31.26 61.08 -41.44
N ASP A 165 30.02 61.53 -41.22
CA ASP A 165 29.02 61.02 -40.28
C ASP A 165 29.40 60.98 -38.78
N SER A 166 29.41 62.16 -38.15
CA SER A 166 29.46 62.28 -36.68
C SER A 166 28.10 61.92 -36.04
N ARG A 167 27.66 60.66 -36.17
CA ARG A 167 26.48 60.14 -35.45
C ARG A 167 26.69 60.27 -33.95
N ARG A 168 25.79 61.00 -33.27
CA ARG A 168 25.82 61.18 -31.81
C ARG A 168 25.72 59.81 -31.11
N VAL A 169 26.80 59.43 -30.41
CA VAL A 169 26.81 58.25 -29.55
C VAL A 169 25.90 58.52 -28.35
N THR A 170 24.72 57.88 -28.35
CA THR A 170 23.74 57.99 -27.26
C THR A 170 23.82 56.73 -26.40
N LEU A 171 23.64 56.85 -25.08
CA LEU A 171 23.68 55.71 -24.15
C LEU A 171 22.74 54.56 -24.57
N VAL A 172 21.55 54.90 -25.10
CA VAL A 172 20.57 53.92 -25.62
C VAL A 172 21.12 53.15 -26.83
N LYS A 173 21.88 53.81 -27.70
CA LYS A 173 22.51 53.15 -28.85
C LYS A 173 23.68 52.27 -28.41
N SER A 174 24.50 52.74 -27.47
CA SER A 174 25.56 51.93 -26.88
C SER A 174 25.01 50.68 -26.16
N PHE A 175 23.84 50.79 -25.52
CA PHE A 175 23.12 49.64 -24.96
C PHE A 175 22.72 48.64 -26.05
N TRP A 176 22.02 49.11 -27.08
CA TRP A 176 21.53 48.24 -28.15
C TRP A 176 22.65 47.59 -28.96
N ASP A 177 23.73 48.33 -29.24
CA ASP A 177 24.92 47.81 -29.93
C ASP A 177 25.67 46.78 -29.05
N SER A 178 25.73 46.99 -27.73
CA SER A 178 26.34 46.00 -26.82
C SER A 178 25.46 44.74 -26.72
N TRP A 179 24.15 44.91 -26.61
CA TRP A 179 23.19 43.81 -26.59
C TRP A 179 23.17 43.01 -27.90
N SER A 180 23.26 43.68 -29.05
CA SER A 180 23.28 43.02 -30.36
C SER A 180 24.53 42.15 -30.53
N VAL A 181 25.71 42.63 -30.11
CA VAL A 181 26.96 41.85 -30.12
C VAL A 181 26.89 40.64 -29.18
N LEU A 182 26.22 40.77 -28.04
CA LEU A 182 26.05 39.67 -27.09
C LEU A 182 25.05 38.61 -27.59
N SER A 183 23.98 39.04 -28.26
CA SER A 183 22.95 38.16 -28.80
C SER A 183 23.31 37.54 -30.16
N ASN A 184 24.16 38.22 -30.96
CA ASN A 184 24.60 37.78 -32.28
C ASN A 184 26.04 38.23 -32.54
N THR A 185 26.96 37.26 -32.66
CA THR A 185 28.37 37.48 -33.00
C THR A 185 28.60 38.04 -34.42
N SER A 186 27.57 38.13 -35.25
CA SER A 186 27.67 38.66 -36.62
C SER A 186 27.56 40.19 -36.71
N TYR A 187 27.23 40.89 -35.62
CA TYR A 187 27.12 42.36 -35.61
C TYR A 187 28.48 43.05 -35.40
N TYR A 188 29.51 42.63 -36.13
CA TYR A 188 30.79 43.35 -36.22
C TYR A 188 30.79 44.17 -37.51
N GLU A 189 30.39 45.43 -37.45
CA GLU A 189 30.64 46.38 -38.55
C GLU A 189 32.14 46.72 -38.59
N GLU A 190 32.77 46.57 -39.77
CA GLU A 190 34.21 46.67 -40.06
C GLU A 190 34.91 48.03 -39.74
N THR A 191 34.27 48.96 -39.04
CA THR A 191 34.75 50.36 -38.93
C THR A 191 34.93 50.89 -37.50
N ARG A 192 35.30 50.05 -36.52
CA ARG A 192 35.54 50.48 -35.14
C ARG A 192 36.93 50.03 -34.65
N GLY A 193 37.70 50.96 -34.05
CA GLY A 193 39.14 50.79 -33.77
C GLY A 193 39.50 49.62 -32.85
N LEU A 194 40.78 49.20 -32.87
CA LEU A 194 41.29 47.99 -32.18
C LEU A 194 40.85 47.86 -30.70
N TYR A 195 40.86 48.97 -29.95
CA TYR A 195 40.45 48.99 -28.55
C TYR A 195 38.97 48.66 -28.34
N ALA A 196 38.08 49.17 -29.19
CA ALA A 196 36.65 48.89 -29.10
C ALA A 196 36.35 47.41 -29.38
N ASN A 197 37.07 46.82 -30.34
CA ASN A 197 36.92 45.41 -30.69
C ASN A 197 37.42 44.50 -29.56
N MET A 198 38.57 44.81 -28.92
CA MET A 198 39.06 44.06 -27.76
C MET A 198 38.06 44.07 -26.59
N VAL A 199 37.46 45.23 -26.30
CA VAL A 199 36.43 45.36 -25.25
C VAL A 199 35.18 44.54 -25.59
N LEU A 200 34.70 44.62 -26.83
CA LEU A 200 33.53 43.87 -27.28
C LEU A 200 33.77 42.35 -27.28
N THR A 201 34.95 41.89 -27.71
CA THR A 201 35.31 40.46 -27.68
C THR A 201 35.41 39.95 -26.24
N PHE A 202 36.04 40.69 -25.33
CA PHE A 202 36.10 40.31 -23.92
C PHE A 202 34.71 40.25 -23.27
N LEU A 203 33.85 41.22 -23.60
CA LEU A 203 32.48 41.24 -23.12
C LEU A 203 31.68 40.04 -23.64
N ALA A 204 31.82 39.69 -24.92
CA ALA A 204 31.18 38.53 -25.53
C ALA A 204 31.65 37.21 -24.91
N VAL A 205 32.96 37.00 -24.75
CA VAL A 205 33.50 35.79 -24.11
C VAL A 205 33.01 35.68 -22.67
N SER A 206 33.09 36.76 -21.90
CA SER A 206 32.62 36.80 -20.50
C SER A 206 31.13 36.49 -20.41
N HIS A 207 30.32 37.07 -21.30
CA HIS A 207 28.89 36.80 -21.37
C HIS A 207 28.60 35.33 -21.69
N TYR A 208 29.25 34.75 -22.70
CA TYR A 208 29.05 33.33 -23.03
C TYR A 208 29.46 32.41 -21.89
N CYS A 209 30.56 32.70 -21.19
CA CYS A 209 30.97 31.93 -20.02
C CYS A 209 29.90 31.97 -18.92
N VAL A 210 29.40 33.16 -18.57
CA VAL A 210 28.38 33.30 -17.52
C VAL A 210 27.03 32.72 -17.98
N PHE A 211 26.66 32.90 -19.25
CA PHE A 211 25.45 32.32 -19.82
C PHE A 211 25.48 30.80 -19.82
N ALA A 212 26.62 30.18 -20.16
CA ALA A 212 26.80 28.73 -20.10
C ALA A 212 26.65 28.20 -18.66
N LEU A 213 27.23 28.89 -17.67
CA LEU A 213 27.07 28.56 -16.25
C LEU A 213 25.61 28.71 -15.79
N LEU A 214 24.92 29.79 -16.20
CA LEU A 214 23.50 29.99 -15.91
C LEU A 214 22.68 28.83 -16.46
N PHE A 215 22.84 28.54 -17.75
CA PHE A 215 22.10 27.49 -18.43
C PHE A 215 22.34 26.12 -17.81
N GLY A 216 23.59 25.81 -17.45
CA GLY A 216 23.94 24.59 -16.72
C GLY A 216 23.25 24.50 -15.36
N SER A 217 23.27 25.57 -14.57
CA SER A 217 22.62 25.60 -13.24
C SER A 217 21.09 25.50 -13.30
N VAL A 218 20.46 26.21 -14.24
CA VAL A 218 19.01 26.13 -14.47
C VAL A 218 18.62 24.74 -14.96
N GLY A 219 19.39 24.17 -15.89
CA GLY A 219 19.19 22.81 -16.37
C GLY A 219 19.29 21.77 -15.24
N GLN A 220 20.29 21.89 -14.37
CA GLN A 220 20.41 21.03 -13.17
C GLN A 220 19.23 21.22 -12.21
N ALA A 221 18.81 22.45 -11.93
CA ALA A 221 17.67 22.71 -11.05
C ALA A 221 16.35 22.13 -11.62
N ILE A 222 16.14 22.24 -12.93
CA ILE A 222 14.99 21.62 -13.62
C ILE A 222 15.09 20.10 -13.54
N ASN A 223 16.25 19.52 -13.85
CA ASN A 223 16.44 18.07 -13.79
C ASN A 223 16.25 17.53 -12.37
N GLN A 224 16.76 18.22 -11.34
CA GLN A 224 16.51 17.87 -9.94
C GLN A 224 15.00 17.92 -9.62
N ARG A 225 14.26 18.92 -10.11
CA ARG A 225 12.80 18.97 -9.94
C ARG A 225 12.10 17.82 -10.65
N ILE A 226 12.52 17.48 -11.87
CA ILE A 226 12.00 16.32 -12.63
C ILE A 226 12.30 15.03 -11.88
N GLU A 227 13.50 14.87 -11.33
CA GLU A 227 13.90 13.71 -10.53
C GLU A 227 13.07 13.61 -9.24
N LEU A 228 12.83 14.71 -8.52
CA LEU A 228 11.96 14.72 -7.34
C LEU A 228 10.51 14.33 -7.67
N VAL A 229 9.99 14.80 -8.81
CA VAL A 229 8.66 14.43 -9.31
C VAL A 229 8.64 12.94 -9.71
N GLY A 230 9.67 12.47 -10.39
CA GLY A 230 9.87 11.07 -10.77
C GLY A 230 9.98 10.15 -9.56
N ALA A 231 10.64 10.60 -8.48
CA ALA A 231 10.78 9.88 -7.22
C ALA A 231 9.52 9.90 -6.34
N GLY A 232 8.51 10.71 -6.68
CA GLY A 232 7.30 10.82 -5.85
C GLY A 232 7.55 11.51 -4.51
N LEU A 233 8.44 12.51 -4.49
CA LEU A 233 8.76 13.31 -3.29
C LEU A 233 7.98 14.63 -3.24
N THR A 234 6.92 14.75 -4.06
CA THR A 234 6.03 15.92 -4.11
C THR A 234 4.87 15.82 -3.13
N ARG A 235 4.35 16.97 -2.71
CA ARG A 235 3.18 17.07 -1.83
C ARG A 235 1.92 16.56 -2.54
N VAL A 236 1.11 15.82 -1.80
CA VAL A 236 -0.22 15.38 -2.19
C VAL A 236 -1.21 16.51 -1.89
N LEU A 237 -2.04 16.84 -2.88
CA LEU A 237 -3.09 17.87 -2.78
C LEU A 237 -4.49 17.25 -2.73
N GLU A 238 -4.60 15.93 -2.84
CA GLU A 238 -5.87 15.22 -2.72
C GLU A 238 -6.49 15.42 -1.34
N GLU A 239 -7.82 15.40 -1.30
CA GLU A 239 -8.64 15.44 -0.10
C GLU A 239 -9.58 14.24 -0.10
N LYS A 240 -10.03 13.82 1.11
CA LYS A 240 -10.89 12.64 1.32
C LYS A 240 -10.31 11.35 0.70
N HIS A 241 -9.00 11.28 0.56
CA HIS A 241 -8.28 10.15 -0.02
C HIS A 241 -8.02 9.03 0.99
N LEU A 242 -7.82 7.81 0.48
CA LEU A 242 -7.34 6.68 1.25
C LEU A 242 -5.81 6.72 1.28
N VAL A 243 -5.21 6.71 2.46
CA VAL A 243 -3.75 6.62 2.61
C VAL A 243 -3.39 5.20 3.01
N ILE A 244 -2.56 4.53 2.23
CA ILE A 244 -1.96 3.23 2.56
C ILE A 244 -0.51 3.47 2.95
N ILE A 245 -0.11 3.04 4.14
CA ILE A 245 1.27 3.14 4.65
C ILE A 245 1.88 1.75 4.76
N GLY A 246 3.01 1.54 4.10
CA GLY A 246 3.68 0.25 4.02
C GLY A 246 3.26 -0.55 2.79
N TYR A 247 3.98 -1.64 2.54
CA TYR A 247 3.73 -2.50 1.38
C TYR A 247 3.98 -3.98 1.71
N ASN A 248 2.98 -4.81 1.45
CA ASN A 248 3.03 -6.27 1.47
C ASN A 248 2.17 -6.85 0.33
N SER A 249 2.02 -8.17 0.28
CA SER A 249 1.25 -8.86 -0.77
C SER A 249 -0.24 -8.50 -0.77
N SER A 250 -0.80 -7.99 0.33
CA SER A 250 -2.22 -7.56 0.40
C SER A 250 -2.49 -6.26 -0.36
N VAL A 251 -1.48 -5.42 -0.62
CA VAL A 251 -1.68 -4.11 -1.26
C VAL A 251 -2.29 -4.25 -2.65
N ASP A 252 -1.80 -5.21 -3.43
CA ASP A 252 -2.21 -5.40 -4.81
C ASP A 252 -3.72 -5.68 -4.88
N GLU A 253 -4.21 -6.56 -3.99
CA GLU A 253 -5.64 -6.89 -3.91
C GLU A 253 -6.49 -5.79 -3.24
N ILE A 254 -5.97 -5.10 -2.21
CA ILE A 254 -6.68 -3.95 -1.62
C ILE A 254 -6.92 -2.86 -2.66
N VAL A 255 -5.91 -2.55 -3.49
CA VAL A 255 -6.04 -1.53 -4.54
C VAL A 255 -7.02 -2.00 -5.62
N ARG A 256 -7.00 -3.29 -6.00
CA ARG A 256 -7.99 -3.87 -6.93
C ARG A 256 -9.42 -3.70 -6.39
N GLN A 257 -9.65 -4.06 -5.14
CA GLN A 257 -10.96 -3.94 -4.50
C GLN A 257 -11.46 -2.50 -4.44
N VAL A 258 -10.58 -1.57 -4.09
CA VAL A 258 -10.90 -0.14 -4.13
C VAL A 258 -11.21 0.34 -5.56
N ALA A 259 -10.55 -0.21 -6.58
CA ALA A 259 -10.85 0.02 -7.99
C ALA A 259 -12.28 -0.37 -8.37
N LEU A 260 -12.67 -1.59 -7.99
CA LEU A 260 -13.97 -2.17 -8.32
C LEU A 260 -15.11 -1.38 -7.66
N GLY A 261 -14.92 -0.98 -6.40
CA GLY A 261 -15.90 -0.15 -5.68
C GLY A 261 -16.17 1.21 -6.35
N PHE A 262 -15.21 1.78 -7.09
CA PHE A 262 -15.43 3.04 -7.82
C PHE A 262 -16.34 2.89 -9.03
N VAL A 263 -16.20 1.82 -9.79
CA VAL A 263 -17.00 1.61 -11.00
C VAL A 263 -18.49 1.51 -10.67
N ARG A 264 -18.81 0.87 -9.54
CA ARG A 264 -20.21 0.61 -9.15
C ARG A 264 -20.89 1.78 -8.45
N SER A 265 -20.21 2.42 -7.49
CA SER A 265 -20.85 3.43 -6.64
C SER A 265 -21.21 4.73 -7.36
N ASN A 266 -20.79 4.92 -8.64
CA ASN A 266 -21.05 6.10 -9.47
C ASN A 266 -20.71 7.44 -8.75
N GLN A 267 -19.92 7.37 -7.67
CA GLN A 267 -19.51 8.46 -6.79
C GLN A 267 -18.01 8.73 -6.93
N HIS A 268 -17.60 9.92 -6.48
CA HIS A 268 -16.26 10.49 -6.65
C HIS A 268 -15.12 9.50 -6.39
N GLU A 269 -14.18 9.41 -7.34
CA GLU A 269 -12.86 8.77 -7.21
C GLU A 269 -12.33 8.99 -5.79
N ILE A 270 -12.12 7.94 -4.99
CA ILE A 270 -11.34 8.08 -3.74
C ILE A 270 -9.88 7.93 -4.16
N PRO A 271 -9.07 8.98 -4.17
CA PRO A 271 -7.68 8.84 -4.56
C PRO A 271 -6.98 7.93 -3.57
N VAL A 272 -6.10 7.06 -4.05
CA VAL A 272 -5.31 6.16 -3.18
C VAL A 272 -3.89 6.67 -3.13
N VAL A 273 -3.39 7.00 -1.94
CA VAL A 273 -2.02 7.46 -1.72
C VAL A 273 -1.25 6.35 -1.03
N LEU A 274 -0.28 5.75 -1.73
CA LEU A 274 0.56 4.69 -1.21
C LEU A 274 1.91 5.26 -0.76
N LEU A 275 2.16 5.28 0.56
CA LEU A 275 3.45 5.66 1.15
C LEU A 275 4.30 4.41 1.45
N THR A 276 5.52 4.38 0.93
CA THR A 276 6.43 3.24 1.06
C THR A 276 7.90 3.68 0.99
N SER A 277 8.82 2.81 1.41
CA SER A 277 10.25 3.01 1.22
C SER A 277 10.72 2.65 -0.21
N LYS A 278 9.93 1.86 -0.95
CA LYS A 278 10.25 1.43 -2.33
C LYS A 278 10.13 2.58 -3.34
N SER A 279 10.76 2.41 -4.50
CA SER A 279 10.71 3.40 -5.56
C SER A 279 9.32 3.47 -6.20
N ARG A 280 8.90 4.69 -6.58
CA ARG A 280 7.62 4.93 -7.25
C ARG A 280 7.46 4.13 -8.55
N ILE A 281 8.49 4.13 -9.39
CA ILE A 281 8.47 3.51 -10.73
C ILE A 281 8.28 1.99 -10.62
N GLU A 282 9.02 1.36 -9.70
CA GLU A 282 8.91 -0.09 -9.45
C GLU A 282 7.49 -0.47 -9.01
N LEU A 283 6.91 0.29 -8.07
CA LEU A 283 5.57 0.00 -7.56
C LEU A 283 4.46 0.27 -8.58
N GLU A 284 4.53 1.38 -9.32
CA GLU A 284 3.54 1.66 -10.38
C GLU A 284 3.60 0.59 -11.49
N THR A 285 4.80 0.08 -11.81
CA THR A 285 4.96 -1.00 -12.80
C THR A 285 4.35 -2.29 -12.26
N ARG A 286 4.70 -2.68 -11.03
CA ARG A 286 4.18 -3.89 -10.39
C ARG A 286 2.66 -3.87 -10.24
N LEU A 287 2.10 -2.76 -9.78
CA LEU A 287 0.64 -2.63 -9.62
C LEU A 287 -0.06 -2.62 -10.98
N ARG A 288 0.53 -2.02 -12.01
CA ARG A 288 -0.01 -2.10 -13.37
C ARG A 288 -0.04 -3.53 -13.90
N ASP A 289 1.04 -4.29 -13.67
CA ASP A 289 1.12 -5.69 -14.10
C ASP A 289 0.14 -6.58 -13.32
N ALA A 290 -0.02 -6.34 -12.01
CA ALA A 290 -0.93 -7.11 -11.16
C ALA A 290 -2.41 -6.79 -11.43
N LEU A 291 -2.77 -5.51 -11.55
CA LEU A 291 -4.17 -5.09 -11.72
C LEU A 291 -4.64 -5.18 -13.18
N GLY A 292 -3.74 -5.09 -14.16
CA GLY A 292 -4.11 -5.09 -15.58
C GLY A 292 -4.97 -3.87 -15.94
N ASP A 293 -6.15 -4.10 -16.51
CA ASP A 293 -7.07 -3.03 -16.92
C ASP A 293 -7.69 -2.29 -15.73
N ASP A 294 -7.83 -2.95 -14.57
CA ASP A 294 -8.39 -2.36 -13.35
C ASP A 294 -7.55 -1.19 -12.83
N PHE A 295 -6.26 -1.15 -13.18
CA PHE A 295 -5.36 -0.05 -12.79
C PHE A 295 -5.84 1.31 -13.32
N LYS A 296 -6.53 1.34 -14.45
CA LYS A 296 -7.06 2.59 -15.05
C LYS A 296 -8.24 3.16 -14.27
N LEU A 297 -8.88 2.34 -13.44
CA LEU A 297 -10.05 2.70 -12.64
C LEU A 297 -9.65 3.41 -11.34
N VAL A 298 -8.38 3.34 -10.92
CA VAL A 298 -7.89 3.93 -9.67
C VAL A 298 -6.94 5.08 -9.93
N ARG A 299 -7.22 6.21 -9.29
CA ARG A 299 -6.26 7.30 -9.14
C ARG A 299 -5.24 6.99 -8.05
N LEU A 300 -4.19 6.26 -8.41
CA LEU A 300 -3.10 5.87 -7.50
C LEU A 300 -1.95 6.90 -7.48
N LEU A 301 -1.54 7.29 -6.28
CA LEU A 301 -0.42 8.20 -6.03
C LEU A 301 0.63 7.52 -5.13
N CYS A 302 1.65 6.94 -5.75
CA CYS A 302 2.78 6.38 -5.03
C CYS A 302 3.72 7.48 -4.52
N ARG A 303 4.09 7.44 -3.24
CA ARG A 303 5.01 8.37 -2.58
C ARG A 303 6.08 7.59 -1.84
N GLN A 304 7.32 8.04 -2.01
CA GLN A 304 8.46 7.46 -1.32
C GLN A 304 8.73 8.24 -0.02
N GLY A 305 9.02 7.54 1.08
CA GLY A 305 9.44 8.14 2.34
C GLY A 305 9.28 7.23 3.55
N ASP A 306 9.89 7.61 4.67
CA ASP A 306 9.72 6.93 5.94
C ASP A 306 8.47 7.48 6.66
N PRO A 307 7.47 6.64 7.01
CA PRO A 307 6.29 7.09 7.76
C PRO A 307 6.58 7.54 9.20
N GLU A 308 7.77 7.30 9.74
CA GLU A 308 8.18 7.85 11.04
C GLU A 308 8.59 9.33 10.98
N ASP A 309 8.76 9.89 9.78
CA ASP A 309 9.08 11.29 9.59
C ASP A 309 7.80 12.15 9.48
N ARG A 310 7.73 13.18 10.32
CA ARG A 310 6.61 14.12 10.36
C ARG A 310 6.42 14.86 9.03
N ASP A 311 7.51 15.25 8.38
CA ASP A 311 7.45 16.02 7.15
C ASP A 311 6.89 15.17 6.00
N VAL A 312 7.16 13.86 6.02
CA VAL A 312 6.61 12.88 5.08
C VAL A 312 5.10 12.72 5.28
N LEU A 313 4.63 12.62 6.54
CA LEU A 313 3.20 12.52 6.85
C LEU A 313 2.44 13.80 6.45
N GLN A 314 3.03 14.98 6.65
CA GLN A 314 2.45 16.24 6.16
C GLN A 314 2.43 16.31 4.64
N ARG A 315 3.48 15.78 3.97
CA ARG A 315 3.59 15.74 2.52
C ARG A 315 2.48 14.91 1.88
N ILE A 316 2.04 13.81 2.50
CA ILE A 316 0.93 12.97 1.99
C ILE A 316 -0.46 13.47 2.40
N ASN A 317 -0.55 14.64 3.03
CA ASN A 317 -1.81 15.28 3.46
C ASN A 317 -2.67 14.41 4.39
N VAL A 318 -2.07 13.79 5.42
CA VAL A 318 -2.81 12.97 6.40
C VAL A 318 -3.93 13.73 7.13
N THR A 319 -3.90 15.06 7.12
CA THR A 319 -4.92 15.93 7.72
C THR A 319 -6.27 15.87 7.02
N GLN A 320 -6.28 15.70 5.69
CA GLN A 320 -7.51 15.64 4.88
C GLN A 320 -7.82 14.22 4.39
N ALA A 321 -7.08 13.22 4.87
CA ALA A 321 -7.35 11.82 4.54
C ALA A 321 -8.73 11.39 5.04
N ARG A 322 -9.42 10.53 4.27
CA ARG A 322 -10.67 9.89 4.69
C ARG A 322 -10.39 8.76 5.68
N THR A 323 -9.43 7.90 5.35
CA THR A 323 -9.00 6.76 6.17
C THR A 323 -7.51 6.52 5.95
N ILE A 324 -6.83 5.99 6.97
CA ILE A 324 -5.41 5.59 6.88
C ILE A 324 -5.32 4.11 7.20
N LEU A 325 -4.82 3.32 6.23
CA LEU A 325 -4.57 1.89 6.36
C LEU A 325 -3.05 1.67 6.51
N MET A 326 -2.62 1.05 7.59
CA MET A 326 -1.22 0.73 7.84
C MET A 326 -1.00 -0.78 7.70
N LEU A 327 -0.10 -1.16 6.80
CA LEU A 327 0.24 -2.54 6.49
C LEU A 327 1.70 -2.81 6.84
N PRO A 328 2.02 -3.95 7.48
CA PRO A 328 3.39 -4.32 7.79
C PRO A 328 4.20 -4.42 6.50
N PRO A 329 5.33 -3.70 6.40
CA PRO A 329 6.32 -3.94 5.36
C PRO A 329 6.72 -5.41 5.30
N THR A 330 7.03 -5.92 4.09
CA THR A 330 7.37 -7.34 3.87
C THR A 330 8.45 -7.88 4.81
N ASP A 331 9.46 -7.06 5.14
CA ASP A 331 10.53 -7.40 6.09
C ASP A 331 10.06 -7.52 7.54
N GLN A 332 9.03 -6.76 7.93
CA GLN A 332 8.51 -6.72 9.29
C GLN A 332 7.41 -7.74 9.58
N LEU A 333 6.94 -8.50 8.57
CA LEU A 333 6.04 -9.64 8.76
C LEU A 333 6.59 -10.66 9.75
N THR A 334 7.92 -10.79 9.81
CA THR A 334 8.64 -11.72 10.69
C THR A 334 8.76 -11.24 12.14
N HIS A 335 8.49 -9.96 12.40
CA HIS A 335 8.60 -9.32 13.72
C HIS A 335 7.29 -8.60 14.13
N PRO A 336 6.19 -9.32 14.40
CA PRO A 336 4.87 -8.73 14.63
C PRO A 336 4.78 -7.69 15.76
N ARG A 337 5.52 -7.90 16.85
CA ARG A 337 5.53 -6.99 18.00
C ARG A 337 6.19 -5.65 17.65
N GLU A 338 7.26 -5.69 16.86
CA GLU A 338 7.99 -4.48 16.45
C GLU A 338 7.14 -3.64 15.51
N TRP A 339 6.48 -4.28 14.53
CA TRP A 339 5.53 -3.62 13.65
C TRP A 339 4.38 -2.98 14.43
N ASN A 340 3.70 -3.72 15.32
CA ASN A 340 2.56 -3.18 16.05
C ASN A 340 2.93 -1.95 16.89
N ARG A 341 4.14 -1.95 17.49
CA ARG A 341 4.69 -0.79 18.20
C ARG A 341 5.03 0.38 17.27
N LYS A 342 5.66 0.09 16.12
CA LYS A 342 6.00 1.11 15.11
C LYS A 342 4.74 1.74 14.51
N ALA A 343 3.74 0.94 14.16
CA ALA A 343 2.46 1.40 13.66
C ALA A 343 1.72 2.28 14.70
N LEU A 344 1.74 1.91 15.99
CA LEU A 344 1.18 2.75 17.05
C LEU A 344 1.90 4.11 17.13
N LYS A 345 3.23 4.12 17.04
CA LYS A 345 4.03 5.35 17.02
C LYS A 345 3.65 6.23 15.81
N ILE A 346 3.54 5.64 14.62
CA ILE A 346 3.11 6.36 13.41
C ILE A 346 1.70 6.92 13.59
N ALA A 347 0.77 6.15 14.17
CA ALA A 347 -0.58 6.62 14.45
C ALA A 347 -0.59 7.83 15.40
N CYS A 348 0.26 7.85 16.43
CA CYS A 348 0.45 9.02 17.28
C CYS A 348 0.97 10.23 16.48
N LEU A 349 1.98 10.05 15.63
CA LEU A 349 2.53 11.13 14.79
C LEU A 349 1.48 11.70 13.81
N VAL A 350 0.61 10.85 13.26
CA VAL A 350 -0.52 11.28 12.43
C VAL A 350 -1.47 12.18 13.22
N ARG A 351 -1.78 11.82 14.48
CA ARG A 351 -2.61 12.65 15.37
C ARG A 351 -1.93 13.97 15.71
N GLU A 352 -0.63 13.97 15.98
CA GLU A 352 0.17 15.19 16.21
C GLU A 352 0.23 16.11 14.98
N CYS A 353 0.17 15.55 13.76
CA CYS A 353 0.02 16.30 12.53
C CYS A 353 -1.38 16.89 12.33
N GLY A 354 -2.35 16.55 13.19
CA GLY A 354 -3.74 17.01 13.10
C GLY A 354 -4.67 16.10 12.29
N GLY A 355 -4.23 14.89 11.91
CA GLY A 355 -5.06 13.92 11.20
C GLY A 355 -6.18 13.36 12.09
N LYS A 356 -7.43 13.43 11.66
CA LYS A 356 -8.62 12.95 12.40
C LYS A 356 -9.26 11.68 11.80
N ALA A 357 -8.71 11.21 10.69
CA ALA A 357 -9.19 10.03 9.99
C ALA A 357 -9.13 8.77 10.87
N PRO A 358 -10.07 7.82 10.74
CA PRO A 358 -9.88 6.47 11.30
C PRO A 358 -8.57 5.86 10.80
N ILE A 359 -7.89 5.11 11.67
CA ILE A 359 -6.64 4.41 11.36
C ILE A 359 -6.88 2.92 11.55
N VAL A 360 -6.69 2.14 10.49
CA VAL A 360 -6.78 0.68 10.50
C VAL A 360 -5.37 0.12 10.37
N ILE A 361 -4.95 -0.73 11.31
CA ILE A 361 -3.60 -1.31 11.34
C ILE A 361 -3.71 -2.82 11.18
N GLN A 362 -3.10 -3.39 10.14
CA GLN A 362 -2.99 -4.83 10.01
C GLN A 362 -1.96 -5.36 11.02
N SER A 363 -2.38 -6.26 11.91
CA SER A 363 -1.50 -6.97 12.84
C SER A 363 -1.15 -8.35 12.26
N PRO A 364 0.13 -8.69 12.07
CA PRO A 364 0.54 -10.05 11.73
C PRO A 364 0.53 -11.00 12.96
N SER A 365 0.13 -10.51 14.14
CA SER A 365 -0.03 -11.31 15.36
C SER A 365 -1.51 -11.60 15.67
N ALA A 366 -1.77 -12.78 16.25
CA ALA A 366 -3.06 -13.19 16.80
C ALA A 366 -3.43 -12.55 18.16
N SER A 367 -2.63 -11.60 18.65
CA SER A 367 -2.93 -10.84 19.89
C SER A 367 -3.17 -9.36 19.57
N SER A 368 -4.04 -9.10 18.60
CA SER A 368 -4.35 -7.75 18.14
C SER A 368 -5.13 -6.92 19.17
N GLN A 369 -6.03 -7.57 19.92
CA GLN A 369 -6.90 -6.92 20.91
C GLN A 369 -6.13 -6.10 21.93
N LYS A 370 -5.01 -6.62 22.46
CA LYS A 370 -4.17 -5.90 23.45
C LYS A 370 -3.70 -4.54 22.95
N TYR A 371 -3.32 -4.45 21.66
CA TYR A 371 -2.87 -3.19 21.06
C TYR A 371 -4.04 -2.25 20.76
N SER A 372 -5.19 -2.80 20.38
CA SER A 372 -6.43 -2.04 20.22
C SER A 372 -6.89 -1.41 21.54
N ASP A 373 -6.81 -2.18 22.63
CA ASP A 373 -7.15 -1.70 23.98
C ASP A 373 -6.19 -0.58 24.43
N VAL A 374 -4.89 -0.74 24.18
CA VAL A 374 -3.89 0.31 24.46
C VAL A 374 -4.19 1.58 23.67
N ALA A 375 -4.52 1.48 22.38
CA ALA A 375 -4.88 2.64 21.58
C ALA A 375 -6.17 3.32 22.09
N THR A 376 -7.15 2.54 22.53
CA THR A 376 -8.40 3.04 23.12
C THR A 376 -8.15 3.79 24.44
N VAL A 377 -7.28 3.25 25.30
CA VAL A 377 -6.87 3.90 26.56
C VAL A 377 -6.09 5.19 26.30
N LEU A 378 -5.21 5.23 25.30
CA LEU A 378 -4.57 6.47 24.88
C LEU A 378 -5.59 7.48 24.31
N GLY A 379 -6.67 6.97 23.73
CA GLY A 379 -7.82 7.73 23.21
C GLY A 379 -8.56 8.55 24.26
N SER A 380 -8.72 8.00 25.46
CA SER A 380 -9.39 8.67 26.57
C SER A 380 -8.50 9.71 27.29
N ALA A 381 -7.19 9.72 26.98
CA ALA A 381 -6.18 10.53 27.68
C ALA A 381 -5.77 11.83 26.96
N SER A 382 -6.61 12.37 26.05
CA SER A 382 -6.48 13.67 25.32
C SER A 382 -5.98 13.60 23.87
N VAL A 383 -5.52 12.44 23.38
CA VAL A 383 -5.22 12.24 21.95
C VAL A 383 -6.41 11.50 21.34
N ASP A 384 -6.96 11.91 20.20
CA ASP A 384 -8.11 11.25 19.53
C ASP A 384 -7.72 9.89 18.91
N MET A 385 -7.19 8.98 19.74
CA MET A 385 -6.76 7.63 19.39
C MET A 385 -7.90 6.61 19.49
N GLY A 386 -9.10 7.02 19.93
CA GLY A 386 -10.28 6.15 20.02
C GLY A 386 -10.79 5.62 18.67
N ARG A 387 -10.19 6.06 17.56
CA ARG A 387 -10.48 5.62 16.18
C ARG A 387 -9.31 4.85 15.54
N VAL A 388 -8.41 4.30 16.34
CA VAL A 388 -7.34 3.41 15.88
C VAL A 388 -7.74 1.96 16.16
N LYS A 389 -7.81 1.13 15.12
CA LYS A 389 -8.22 -0.26 15.21
C LYS A 389 -7.14 -1.19 14.66
N TYR A 390 -6.83 -2.25 15.40
CA TYR A 390 -5.97 -3.32 14.92
C TYR A 390 -6.83 -4.46 14.35
N VAL A 391 -6.51 -4.91 13.14
CA VAL A 391 -7.15 -6.05 12.49
C VAL A 391 -6.11 -7.15 12.30
N SER A 392 -6.31 -8.32 12.92
CA SER A 392 -5.39 -9.45 12.77
C SER A 392 -5.74 -10.29 11.57
N GLY A 393 -4.83 -10.39 10.60
CA GLY A 393 -4.99 -11.32 9.47
C GLY A 393 -5.06 -12.78 9.94
N VAL A 394 -4.29 -13.14 10.96
CA VAL A 394 -4.24 -14.52 11.52
C VAL A 394 -5.56 -14.88 12.20
N GLU A 395 -6.17 -13.96 12.96
CA GLU A 395 -7.47 -14.23 13.60
C GLU A 395 -8.59 -14.31 12.56
N VAL A 396 -8.58 -13.44 11.55
CA VAL A 396 -9.55 -13.45 10.45
C VAL A 396 -9.48 -14.76 9.67
N ILE A 397 -8.29 -15.15 9.21
CA ILE A 397 -8.03 -16.46 8.58
C ILE A 397 -8.46 -17.58 9.52
N GLY A 398 -8.16 -17.43 10.81
CA GLY A 398 -8.53 -18.34 11.87
C GLY A 398 -10.02 -18.68 11.86
N ARG A 399 -10.84 -17.63 11.90
CA ARG A 399 -12.30 -17.66 11.99
C ARG A 399 -12.95 -18.10 10.68
N VAL A 400 -12.52 -17.52 9.56
CA VAL A 400 -13.02 -17.87 8.22
C VAL A 400 -12.76 -19.34 7.91
N ALA A 401 -11.58 -19.85 8.26
CA ALA A 401 -11.26 -21.26 8.11
C ALA A 401 -12.24 -22.15 8.89
N VAL A 402 -12.60 -21.80 10.13
CA VAL A 402 -13.52 -22.62 10.94
C VAL A 402 -14.93 -22.62 10.35
N GLU A 403 -15.43 -21.47 9.89
CA GLU A 403 -16.71 -21.42 9.16
C GLU A 403 -16.68 -22.37 7.96
N PHE A 404 -15.58 -22.33 7.20
CA PHE A 404 -15.39 -23.19 6.04
C PHE A 404 -15.25 -24.67 6.40
N TRP A 405 -14.59 -25.02 7.50
CA TRP A 405 -14.50 -26.41 7.96
C TRP A 405 -15.86 -26.94 8.39
N ALA A 406 -16.71 -26.07 8.94
CA ALA A 406 -18.01 -26.41 9.44
C ALA A 406 -19.04 -26.56 8.30
N GLU A 407 -19.22 -25.53 7.46
CA GLU A 407 -20.24 -25.47 6.40
C GLU A 407 -19.62 -25.00 5.08
N PRO A 408 -19.09 -25.94 4.29
CA PRO A 408 -18.14 -25.55 3.24
C PRO A 408 -18.78 -25.27 1.88
N GLN A 409 -19.98 -25.80 1.63
CA GLN A 409 -20.62 -25.76 0.30
C GLN A 409 -20.95 -24.31 -0.08
N GLY A 410 -20.32 -23.84 -1.16
CA GLY A 410 -20.51 -22.50 -1.73
C GLY A 410 -20.10 -21.36 -0.80
N PHE A 411 -19.43 -21.65 0.32
CA PHE A 411 -18.97 -20.62 1.25
C PHE A 411 -17.86 -19.76 0.65
N ASP A 412 -17.02 -20.32 -0.23
CA ASP A 412 -16.02 -19.58 -1.00
C ASP A 412 -16.67 -18.56 -1.94
N GLN A 413 -17.72 -18.96 -2.67
CA GLN A 413 -18.52 -18.06 -3.50
C GLN A 413 -19.24 -16.99 -2.64
N LEU A 414 -19.84 -17.40 -1.53
CA LEU A 414 -20.50 -16.49 -0.59
C LEU A 414 -19.54 -15.45 -0.01
N LEU A 415 -18.33 -15.87 0.39
CA LEU A 415 -17.31 -14.97 0.91
C LEU A 415 -16.89 -13.96 -0.16
N TYR A 416 -16.65 -14.41 -1.39
CA TYR A 416 -16.34 -13.52 -2.50
C TYR A 416 -17.46 -12.47 -2.68
N GLU A 417 -18.71 -12.91 -2.73
CA GLU A 417 -19.88 -12.05 -2.97
C GLU A 417 -20.23 -11.10 -1.82
N LEU A 418 -19.76 -11.37 -0.59
CA LEU A 418 -19.97 -10.47 0.56
C LEU A 418 -18.75 -9.59 0.88
N LEU A 419 -17.55 -10.04 0.54
CA LEU A 419 -16.29 -9.37 0.88
C LEU A 419 -15.73 -8.54 -0.27
N SER A 420 -15.93 -8.98 -1.52
CA SER A 420 -15.54 -8.23 -2.71
C SER A 420 -16.44 -7.01 -2.92
N PHE A 421 -15.87 -5.91 -3.42
CA PHE A 421 -16.63 -4.72 -3.84
C PHE A 421 -17.41 -4.93 -5.15
N ASP A 422 -17.26 -6.09 -5.79
CA ASP A 422 -18.08 -6.50 -6.94
C ASP A 422 -19.39 -7.20 -6.50
N GLY A 423 -19.58 -7.45 -5.21
CA GLY A 423 -20.75 -8.15 -4.68
C GLY A 423 -21.76 -7.24 -3.99
N CYS A 424 -22.41 -7.79 -2.95
CA CYS A 424 -23.22 -7.04 -2.00
C CYS A 424 -22.40 -6.67 -0.77
N GLU A 425 -22.60 -5.46 -0.25
CA GLU A 425 -21.88 -4.93 0.92
C GLU A 425 -22.80 -4.63 2.09
N PHE A 426 -22.25 -4.68 3.29
CA PHE A 426 -22.93 -4.23 4.49
C PHE A 426 -22.81 -2.71 4.65
N TYR A 427 -23.94 -2.02 4.72
CA TYR A 427 -24.00 -0.59 4.98
C TYR A 427 -24.54 -0.29 6.37
N HIS A 428 -23.81 0.57 7.08
CA HIS A 428 -24.23 1.20 8.32
C HIS A 428 -24.93 2.53 7.99
N ARG A 429 -26.24 2.64 8.29
CA ARG A 429 -27.04 3.83 7.99
C ARG A 429 -27.78 4.34 9.22
N ALA A 430 -27.45 5.54 9.68
CA ALA A 430 -28.24 6.23 10.69
C ALA A 430 -29.63 6.59 10.13
N ILE A 431 -30.63 6.68 11.01
CA ILE A 431 -31.96 7.14 10.60
C ILE A 431 -31.93 8.64 10.32
N ASP A 432 -31.96 8.98 9.03
CA ASP A 432 -32.04 10.33 8.52
C ASP A 432 -33.42 10.61 7.88
N SER A 433 -33.55 11.69 7.12
CA SER A 433 -34.81 12.01 6.43
C SER A 433 -35.26 10.91 5.46
N HIS A 434 -34.32 10.18 4.85
CA HIS A 434 -34.61 9.10 3.91
C HIS A 434 -35.20 7.87 4.62
N PHE A 435 -34.65 7.51 5.78
CA PHE A 435 -35.10 6.36 6.58
C PHE A 435 -36.14 6.71 7.67
N SER A 436 -36.56 7.98 7.77
CA SER A 436 -37.47 8.47 8.80
C SER A 436 -38.82 7.73 8.86
N GLY A 437 -39.31 7.24 7.72
CA GLY A 437 -40.54 6.46 7.62
C GLY A 437 -40.48 5.08 8.27
N LEU A 438 -39.30 4.62 8.68
CA LEU A 438 -39.11 3.33 9.36
C LEU A 438 -39.28 3.41 10.88
N VAL A 439 -39.23 4.62 11.44
CA VAL A 439 -39.34 4.84 12.89
C VAL A 439 -40.73 4.46 13.38
N GLY A 440 -40.78 3.62 14.42
CA GLY A 440 -42.02 3.11 14.99
C GLY A 440 -42.56 1.84 14.32
N LEU A 441 -42.00 1.42 13.18
CA LEU A 441 -42.31 0.12 12.59
C LEU A 441 -41.59 -1.00 13.35
N ASN A 442 -42.22 -2.18 13.42
CA ASN A 442 -41.50 -3.38 13.84
C ASN A 442 -40.51 -3.82 12.76
N PHE A 443 -39.53 -4.65 13.14
CA PHE A 443 -38.47 -5.09 12.24
C PHE A 443 -39.00 -5.78 10.97
N LYS A 444 -40.07 -6.59 11.09
CA LYS A 444 -40.74 -7.25 9.96
C LYS A 444 -41.33 -6.24 8.97
N GLU A 445 -42.05 -5.24 9.47
CA GLU A 445 -42.66 -4.18 8.67
C GLU A 445 -41.59 -3.34 7.97
N ALA A 446 -40.53 -2.98 8.68
CA ALA A 446 -39.41 -2.25 8.10
C ALA A 446 -38.71 -3.07 7.01
N ALA A 447 -38.41 -4.35 7.25
CA ALA A 447 -37.78 -5.23 6.27
C ALA A 447 -38.55 -5.32 4.94
N ARG A 448 -39.89 -5.21 4.97
CA ARG A 448 -40.74 -5.22 3.77
C ARG A 448 -40.58 -4.00 2.87
N THR A 449 -40.18 -2.87 3.44
CA THR A 449 -40.08 -1.60 2.68
C THR A 449 -38.87 -1.55 1.75
N PHE A 450 -37.84 -2.37 1.98
CA PHE A 450 -36.65 -2.34 1.14
C PHE A 450 -36.89 -3.01 -0.22
N GLN A 451 -36.61 -2.28 -1.29
CA GLN A 451 -36.74 -2.79 -2.66
C GLN A 451 -35.46 -3.49 -3.14
N ASN A 452 -34.31 -2.84 -2.97
CA ASN A 452 -33.00 -3.31 -3.44
C ASN A 452 -31.96 -3.38 -2.30
N GLY A 453 -32.41 -3.64 -1.07
CA GLY A 453 -31.55 -3.95 0.07
C GLY A 453 -32.20 -4.94 1.03
N VAL A 454 -31.42 -5.69 1.78
CA VAL A 454 -31.91 -6.61 2.83
C VAL A 454 -31.58 -6.00 4.19
N LEU A 455 -32.59 -5.77 5.03
CA LEU A 455 -32.36 -5.31 6.40
C LEU A 455 -31.83 -6.48 7.25
N CYS A 456 -30.58 -6.41 7.67
CA CYS A 456 -29.86 -7.48 8.39
C CYS A 456 -29.92 -7.32 9.91
N GLY A 457 -30.09 -6.10 10.41
CA GLY A 457 -30.11 -5.82 11.84
C GLY A 457 -30.20 -4.34 12.17
N ILE A 458 -30.09 -4.05 13.46
CA ILE A 458 -30.06 -2.68 14.00
C ILE A 458 -28.85 -2.50 14.91
N ILE A 459 -28.34 -1.28 14.98
CA ILE A 459 -27.28 -0.88 15.89
C ILE A 459 -27.89 0.11 16.88
N ARG A 460 -27.94 -0.29 18.16
CA ARG A 460 -28.49 0.49 19.27
C ARG A 460 -27.45 0.57 20.36
N ASP A 461 -27.14 1.78 20.84
CA ASP A 461 -26.14 2.00 21.89
C ASP A 461 -24.77 1.35 21.60
N LYS A 462 -24.33 1.38 20.33
CA LYS A 462 -23.11 0.74 19.80
C LYS A 462 -23.12 -0.81 19.83
N GLN A 463 -24.22 -1.43 20.20
CA GLN A 463 -24.40 -2.87 20.10
C GLN A 463 -25.09 -3.21 18.79
N ILE A 464 -24.50 -4.15 18.04
CA ILE A 464 -25.07 -4.67 16.81
C ILE A 464 -26.02 -5.80 17.18
N LEU A 465 -27.30 -5.68 16.83
CA LEU A 465 -28.31 -6.72 16.99
C LEU A 465 -28.66 -7.26 15.59
N LEU A 466 -28.10 -8.42 15.26
CA LEU A 466 -28.34 -9.14 14.01
C LEU A 466 -29.60 -10.01 14.13
N SER A 467 -30.39 -10.08 13.07
CA SER A 467 -31.64 -10.85 13.04
C SER A 467 -32.51 -10.69 14.31
N PRO A 468 -32.87 -9.44 14.66
CA PRO A 468 -33.69 -9.18 15.85
C PRO A 468 -35.09 -9.78 15.73
N HIS A 469 -35.82 -9.86 16.85
CA HIS A 469 -37.17 -10.42 16.85
C HIS A 469 -38.09 -9.63 15.91
N ALA A 470 -38.69 -10.33 14.95
CA ALA A 470 -39.44 -9.74 13.84
C ALA A 470 -40.56 -8.80 14.29
N THR A 471 -41.27 -9.13 15.37
CA THR A 471 -42.45 -8.37 15.85
C THR A 471 -42.24 -7.62 17.16
N GLU A 472 -41.23 -7.96 17.95
CA GLU A 472 -40.98 -7.32 19.26
C GLU A 472 -40.01 -6.14 19.14
N THR A 473 -39.15 -6.16 18.11
CA THR A 473 -38.13 -5.13 17.94
C THR A 473 -38.70 -3.99 17.10
N VAL A 474 -38.85 -2.82 17.71
CA VAL A 474 -39.29 -1.59 17.06
C VAL A 474 -38.08 -0.70 16.77
N ILE A 475 -38.04 -0.11 15.58
CA ILE A 475 -36.99 0.80 15.15
C ILE A 475 -37.23 2.18 15.79
N GLY A 476 -36.24 2.67 16.54
CA GLY A 476 -36.27 3.98 17.19
C GLY A 476 -35.40 5.01 16.46
N GLN A 477 -35.70 6.31 16.63
CA GLN A 477 -35.04 7.42 15.92
C GLN A 477 -33.50 7.47 16.05
N ASN A 478 -32.96 6.98 17.17
CA ASN A 478 -31.52 6.98 17.45
C ASN A 478 -30.82 5.68 17.03
N ASP A 479 -31.58 4.71 16.50
CA ASP A 479 -31.00 3.48 15.98
C ASP A 479 -30.28 3.77 14.66
N SER A 480 -29.35 2.89 14.32
CA SER A 480 -28.81 2.79 12.97
C SER A 480 -29.13 1.43 12.38
N LEU A 481 -29.28 1.37 11.06
CA LEU A 481 -29.66 0.18 10.32
C LEU A 481 -28.42 -0.48 9.76
N LEU A 482 -28.40 -1.81 9.79
CA LEU A 482 -27.45 -2.64 9.05
C LEU A 482 -28.17 -3.24 7.85
N ILE A 483 -27.75 -2.86 6.64
CA ILE A 483 -28.41 -3.23 5.40
C ILE A 483 -27.39 -3.90 4.48
N LEU A 484 -27.74 -5.04 3.88
CA LEU A 484 -26.98 -5.64 2.78
C LEU A 484 -27.54 -5.10 1.46
N ALA A 485 -26.71 -4.45 0.65
CA ALA A 485 -27.10 -3.95 -0.68
C ALA A 485 -25.89 -3.92 -1.62
N GLU A 486 -26.11 -3.84 -2.93
CA GLU A 486 -25.02 -3.70 -3.91
C GLU A 486 -24.38 -2.31 -3.88
N ASP A 487 -25.18 -1.27 -3.61
CA ASP A 487 -24.68 0.11 -3.56
C ASP A 487 -25.48 0.95 -2.57
N SER A 488 -24.79 1.84 -1.87
CA SER A 488 -25.34 2.58 -0.74
C SER A 488 -26.28 3.75 -1.07
N PRO A 489 -26.01 4.63 -2.05
CA PRO A 489 -26.90 5.71 -2.46
C PRO A 489 -28.10 5.20 -3.26
N SER A 490 -28.08 3.95 -3.74
CA SER A 490 -29.17 3.37 -4.51
C SER A 490 -30.24 2.71 -3.63
N ILE A 491 -30.07 2.59 -2.31
CA ILE A 491 -31.04 1.91 -1.43
C ILE A 491 -32.40 2.62 -1.51
N VAL A 492 -33.39 1.98 -2.13
CA VAL A 492 -34.75 2.49 -2.32
C VAL A 492 -35.71 1.83 -1.32
N LEU A 493 -36.54 2.67 -0.71
CA LEU A 493 -37.68 2.25 0.10
C LEU A 493 -38.98 2.42 -0.70
N GLU A 494 -39.83 1.38 -0.69
CA GLU A 494 -41.19 1.44 -1.18
C GLU A 494 -42.20 1.31 -0.02
N LYS A 495 -43.38 1.91 -0.19
CA LYS A 495 -44.49 1.67 0.74
C LYS A 495 -44.88 0.20 0.66
N ALA A 496 -44.75 -0.51 1.78
CA ALA A 496 -45.11 -1.91 1.87
C ALA A 496 -46.55 -2.13 1.36
N LYS A 497 -46.70 -2.89 0.28
CA LYS A 497 -48.02 -3.39 -0.14
C LYS A 497 -48.47 -4.38 0.91
N ALA A 498 -49.68 -4.19 1.46
CA ALA A 498 -50.24 -5.15 2.40
C ALA A 498 -50.31 -6.53 1.73
N PRO A 499 -49.86 -7.62 2.39
CA PRO A 499 -49.91 -8.93 1.78
C PRO A 499 -51.36 -9.27 1.45
N GLY A 500 -51.59 -9.75 0.22
CA GLY A 500 -52.76 -10.57 -0.04
C GLY A 500 -52.57 -11.85 0.78
N VAL A 501 -53.22 -11.93 1.93
CA VAL A 501 -53.24 -13.12 2.77
C VAL A 501 -53.89 -14.23 1.94
N SER A 502 -53.07 -15.06 1.31
CA SER A 502 -53.54 -16.31 0.70
C SER A 502 -53.69 -17.34 1.81
N GLU A 503 -54.51 -18.38 1.64
CA GLU A 503 -54.65 -19.46 2.63
C GLU A 503 -53.46 -20.45 2.59
N VAL A 504 -52.54 -20.29 1.63
CA VAL A 504 -51.37 -21.17 1.37
C VAL A 504 -50.23 -21.03 2.41
N TRP A 505 -50.33 -20.07 3.34
CA TRP A 505 -49.21 -19.65 4.19
C TRP A 505 -48.93 -20.54 5.40
N GLU A 506 -49.94 -21.03 6.10
CA GLU A 506 -49.72 -21.84 7.31
C GLU A 506 -49.02 -23.19 7.05
N PRO A 507 -49.32 -23.94 5.97
CA PRO A 507 -48.61 -25.17 5.65
C PRO A 507 -47.14 -24.91 5.30
N LEU A 508 -46.87 -23.86 4.52
CA LEU A 508 -45.51 -23.50 4.08
C LEU A 508 -44.65 -22.98 5.24
N GLU A 509 -45.20 -22.14 6.12
CA GLU A 509 -44.54 -21.67 7.35
C GLU A 509 -44.12 -22.85 8.21
N ARG A 510 -45.03 -23.80 8.49
CA ARG A 510 -44.70 -24.99 9.28
C ARG A 510 -43.59 -25.83 8.66
N ARG A 511 -43.55 -25.94 7.33
CA ARG A 511 -42.54 -26.72 6.61
C ARG A 511 -41.18 -26.04 6.63
N ILE A 512 -41.12 -24.73 6.40
CA ILE A 512 -39.89 -23.93 6.49
C ILE A 512 -39.36 -23.93 7.92
N GLY A 513 -40.21 -23.70 8.92
CA GLY A 513 -39.79 -23.73 10.33
C GLY A 513 -39.26 -25.11 10.74
N ALA A 514 -39.92 -26.20 10.33
CA ALA A 514 -39.41 -27.55 10.57
C ALA A 514 -38.06 -27.82 9.88
N HIS A 515 -37.87 -27.31 8.66
CA HIS A 515 -36.61 -27.41 7.93
C HIS A 515 -35.50 -26.61 8.63
N LEU A 516 -35.75 -25.35 9.00
CA LEU A 516 -34.83 -24.51 9.78
C LEU A 516 -34.44 -25.14 11.11
N HIS A 517 -35.40 -25.69 11.85
CA HIS A 517 -35.14 -26.42 13.09
C HIS A 517 -34.22 -27.62 12.89
N LYS A 518 -34.31 -28.32 11.75
CA LYS A 518 -33.44 -29.45 11.39
C LYS A 518 -32.05 -28.97 10.98
N VAL A 519 -31.97 -27.84 10.29
CA VAL A 519 -30.73 -27.18 9.85
C VAL A 519 -29.92 -26.63 11.04
N VAL A 520 -30.57 -25.93 11.96
CA VAL A 520 -29.92 -25.38 13.17
C VAL A 520 -29.49 -26.51 14.11
N ARG A 521 -30.12 -27.69 14.04
CA ARG A 521 -29.69 -28.88 14.79
C ARG A 521 -28.39 -29.45 14.22
N GLN A 522 -27.29 -29.12 14.89
CA GLN A 522 -25.97 -29.69 14.62
C GLN A 522 -26.04 -31.23 14.64
N ARG A 523 -25.51 -31.88 13.60
CA ARG A 523 -25.30 -33.34 13.54
C ARG A 523 -23.90 -33.69 14.05
N GLN A 524 -23.72 -34.92 14.52
CA GLN A 524 -22.37 -35.42 14.81
C GLN A 524 -21.59 -35.50 13.51
N ARG A 525 -20.40 -34.89 13.48
CA ARG A 525 -19.52 -34.86 12.30
C ARG A 525 -18.15 -35.48 12.59
N GLN A 526 -17.58 -36.11 11.58
CA GLN A 526 -16.20 -36.58 11.57
C GLN A 526 -15.35 -35.71 10.64
N TYR A 527 -14.41 -35.00 11.24
CA TYR A 527 -13.46 -34.15 10.54
C TYR A 527 -12.11 -34.86 10.41
N LEU A 528 -11.49 -34.77 9.24
CA LEU A 528 -10.09 -35.11 9.05
C LEU A 528 -9.31 -33.82 8.78
N ILE A 529 -8.28 -33.53 9.56
CA ILE A 529 -7.42 -32.37 9.36
C ILE A 529 -6.00 -32.87 9.04
N ILE A 530 -5.47 -32.42 7.90
CA ILE A 530 -4.14 -32.77 7.42
C ILE A 530 -3.26 -31.52 7.49
N GLY A 531 -2.26 -31.58 8.36
CA GLY A 531 -1.35 -30.47 8.64
C GLY A 531 -1.60 -29.79 9.99
N TRP A 532 -0.77 -28.79 10.28
CA TRP A 532 -0.75 -28.10 11.57
C TRP A 532 -0.52 -26.60 11.40
N ARG A 533 -1.42 -25.78 11.97
CA ARG A 533 -1.32 -24.32 11.92
C ARG A 533 -1.24 -23.66 13.29
N LEU A 534 -0.67 -22.46 13.34
CA LEU A 534 -0.72 -21.57 14.49
C LEU A 534 -2.17 -21.17 14.78
N GLY A 535 -2.55 -21.12 16.06
CA GLY A 535 -3.92 -20.76 16.46
C GLY A 535 -4.94 -21.90 16.32
N LEU A 536 -4.51 -23.13 16.05
CA LEU A 536 -5.38 -24.31 15.96
C LEU A 536 -6.26 -24.52 17.21
N ALA A 537 -5.77 -24.19 18.40
CA ALA A 537 -6.54 -24.29 19.63
C ALA A 537 -7.80 -23.38 19.64
N ASP A 538 -7.69 -22.16 19.11
CA ASP A 538 -8.85 -21.27 18.96
C ASP A 538 -9.81 -21.82 17.92
N ALA A 539 -9.26 -22.31 16.81
CA ALA A 539 -10.05 -22.85 15.70
C ALA A 539 -10.90 -24.05 16.17
N LEU A 540 -10.28 -24.98 16.90
CA LEU A 540 -10.96 -26.12 17.49
C LEU A 540 -11.97 -25.70 18.57
N SER A 541 -11.68 -24.68 19.37
CA SER A 541 -12.63 -24.18 20.36
C SER A 541 -13.86 -23.53 19.71
N GLN A 542 -13.72 -22.91 18.55
CA GLN A 542 -14.84 -22.37 17.79
C GLN A 542 -15.63 -23.50 17.13
N LEU A 543 -14.92 -24.46 16.51
CA LEU A 543 -15.53 -25.66 15.92
C LEU A 543 -16.31 -26.47 16.97
N ASP A 544 -15.83 -26.53 18.21
CA ASP A 544 -16.48 -27.23 19.33
C ASP A 544 -17.88 -26.69 19.63
N ARG A 545 -18.06 -25.37 19.53
CA ARG A 545 -19.35 -24.71 19.78
C ARG A 545 -20.35 -24.95 18.65
N CYS A 546 -19.86 -25.08 17.42
CA CYS A 546 -20.71 -25.35 16.26
C CYS A 546 -20.90 -26.85 15.97
N SER A 547 -20.30 -27.75 16.78
CA SER A 547 -20.38 -29.20 16.59
C SER A 547 -21.27 -29.87 17.62
N ALA A 548 -22.06 -30.86 17.17
CA ALA A 548 -22.85 -31.66 18.09
C ALA A 548 -21.96 -32.51 19.01
N LYS A 549 -22.41 -32.75 20.24
CA LYS A 549 -21.72 -33.61 21.20
C LYS A 549 -21.44 -34.99 20.61
N GLY A 550 -20.17 -35.41 20.61
CA GLY A 550 -19.73 -36.68 20.07
C GLY A 550 -19.03 -36.58 18.71
N SER A 551 -19.00 -35.40 18.11
CA SER A 551 -18.22 -35.12 16.91
C SER A 551 -16.72 -35.35 17.14
N THR A 552 -15.99 -35.74 16.10
CA THR A 552 -14.57 -36.13 16.21
C THR A 552 -13.71 -35.39 15.20
N VAL A 553 -12.54 -34.91 15.61
CA VAL A 553 -11.50 -34.37 14.71
C VAL A 553 -10.32 -35.33 14.74
N THR A 554 -9.93 -35.84 13.59
CA THR A 554 -8.75 -36.68 13.40
C THR A 554 -7.67 -35.86 12.73
N PHE A 555 -6.54 -35.64 13.40
CA PHE A 555 -5.36 -35.02 12.82
C PHE A 555 -4.44 -36.07 12.23
N LEU A 556 -4.04 -35.88 10.99
CA LEU A 556 -3.00 -36.64 10.34
C LEU A 556 -1.71 -35.82 10.35
N ALA A 557 -0.71 -36.28 11.11
CA ALA A 557 0.57 -35.59 11.28
C ALA A 557 1.75 -36.52 10.99
N THR A 558 2.82 -35.97 10.41
CA THR A 558 4.09 -36.69 10.20
C THR A 558 4.95 -36.74 11.45
N GLU A 559 4.82 -35.71 12.30
CA GLU A 559 5.56 -35.55 13.54
C GLU A 559 5.01 -36.41 14.69
N ASP A 560 5.69 -36.36 15.85
CA ASP A 560 5.25 -37.07 17.05
C ASP A 560 3.89 -36.56 17.55
N THR A 561 2.89 -37.45 17.50
CA THR A 561 1.52 -37.17 17.95
C THR A 561 1.46 -36.85 19.44
N GLN A 562 2.37 -37.38 20.27
CA GLN A 562 2.41 -37.06 21.69
C GLN A 562 2.86 -35.61 21.92
N LEU A 563 3.85 -35.15 21.16
CA LEU A 563 4.31 -33.76 21.22
C LEU A 563 3.19 -32.81 20.80
N ARG A 564 2.56 -33.07 19.65
CA ARG A 564 1.44 -32.27 19.14
C ARG A 564 0.24 -32.24 20.10
N GLN A 565 -0.09 -33.37 20.72
CA GLN A 565 -1.14 -33.40 21.74
C GLN A 565 -0.78 -32.56 22.98
N LYS A 566 0.48 -32.59 23.43
CA LYS A 566 0.96 -31.75 24.54
C LYS A 566 0.89 -30.26 24.18
N GLU A 567 1.32 -29.88 22.98
CA GLU A 567 1.23 -28.50 22.47
C GLU A 567 -0.21 -28.00 22.45
N LEU A 568 -1.13 -28.80 21.91
CA LEU A 568 -2.55 -28.45 21.88
C LEU A 568 -3.11 -28.28 23.30
N ASN A 569 -2.81 -29.23 24.20
CA ASN A 569 -3.29 -29.17 25.58
C ASN A 569 -2.72 -27.96 26.34
N ALA A 570 -1.45 -27.61 26.10
CA ALA A 570 -0.82 -26.42 26.67
C ALA A 570 -1.50 -25.15 26.16
N ALA A 571 -1.72 -25.03 24.85
CA ALA A 571 -2.38 -23.88 24.23
C ALA A 571 -3.83 -23.72 24.72
N LEU A 572 -4.59 -24.82 24.85
CA LEU A 572 -5.94 -24.79 25.42
C LEU A 572 -5.92 -24.33 26.88
N LYS A 573 -4.98 -24.83 27.69
CA LYS A 573 -4.85 -24.46 29.11
C LYS A 573 -4.46 -23.00 29.30
N GLU A 574 -3.47 -22.52 28.55
CA GLU A 574 -3.00 -21.13 28.59
C GLU A 574 -4.15 -20.15 28.31
N ARG A 575 -5.04 -20.52 27.40
CA ARG A 575 -6.19 -19.69 26.98
C ARG A 575 -7.47 -19.96 27.77
N GLY A 576 -7.44 -20.88 28.73
CA GLY A 576 -8.61 -21.26 29.53
C GLY A 576 -9.73 -21.94 28.72
N LEU A 577 -9.40 -22.53 27.57
CA LEU A 577 -10.36 -23.17 26.66
C LEU A 577 -10.57 -24.64 27.02
N LYS A 578 -11.80 -25.13 26.86
CA LYS A 578 -12.17 -26.54 27.03
C LYS A 578 -13.08 -26.98 25.90
N LEU A 579 -12.79 -28.15 25.34
CA LEU A 579 -13.61 -28.79 24.31
C LEU A 579 -14.66 -29.69 24.99
N ASN A 580 -15.94 -29.46 24.72
CA ASN A 580 -17.05 -30.16 25.36
C ASN A 580 -17.77 -31.12 24.40
N ASN A 581 -17.79 -30.81 23.12
CA ASN A 581 -18.53 -31.53 22.09
C ASN A 581 -17.63 -32.36 21.19
N LEU A 582 -16.41 -31.87 20.92
CA LEU A 582 -15.41 -32.46 20.06
C LEU A 582 -14.46 -33.39 20.80
N LYS A 583 -14.15 -34.51 20.17
CA LYS A 583 -13.06 -35.41 20.56
C LYS A 583 -11.93 -35.32 19.55
N VAL A 584 -10.73 -34.98 20.03
CA VAL A 584 -9.54 -34.90 19.19
C VAL A 584 -8.81 -36.25 19.19
N ARG A 585 -8.45 -36.72 18.00
CA ARG A 585 -7.60 -37.89 17.76
C ARG A 585 -6.38 -37.45 16.95
N MET A 586 -5.21 -37.95 17.34
CA MET A 586 -3.96 -37.70 16.62
C MET A 586 -3.49 -39.01 16.00
N GLU A 587 -3.30 -39.04 14.69
CA GLU A 587 -2.78 -40.18 13.95
C GLU A 587 -1.46 -39.82 13.30
N ARG A 588 -0.44 -40.64 13.59
CA ARG A 588 0.90 -40.47 13.04
C ARG A 588 0.98 -41.19 11.71
N ILE A 589 1.62 -40.56 10.73
CA ILE A 589 2.00 -41.20 9.47
C ILE A 589 3.48 -40.94 9.20
N GLU A 590 4.22 -41.92 8.68
CA GLU A 590 5.65 -41.71 8.40
C GLU A 590 5.85 -40.75 7.22
N HIS A 591 5.06 -40.93 6.16
CA HIS A 591 5.10 -40.11 4.95
C HIS A 591 3.69 -39.82 4.43
N ILE A 592 3.46 -38.58 3.97
CA ILE A 592 2.20 -38.18 3.34
C ILE A 592 2.18 -38.72 1.91
N GLN A 593 1.92 -40.01 1.76
CA GLN A 593 1.79 -40.72 0.48
C GLN A 593 0.46 -41.45 0.40
N ALA A 594 -0.16 -41.47 -0.78
CA ALA A 594 -1.52 -42.00 -0.97
C ALA A 594 -1.73 -43.39 -0.36
N ASN A 595 -0.80 -44.33 -0.57
CA ASN A 595 -0.93 -45.71 -0.09
C ASN A 595 -0.92 -45.81 1.44
N LEU A 596 -0.02 -45.06 2.10
CA LEU A 596 0.08 -45.04 3.56
C LEU A 596 -1.13 -44.36 4.18
N VAL A 597 -1.63 -43.27 3.57
CA VAL A 597 -2.86 -42.61 4.01
C VAL A 597 -4.06 -43.53 3.82
N ALA A 598 -4.11 -44.27 2.72
CA ALA A 598 -5.17 -45.25 2.46
C ALA A 598 -5.18 -46.37 3.51
N GLU A 599 -4.01 -46.87 3.89
CA GLU A 599 -3.88 -47.90 4.92
C GLU A 599 -4.28 -47.34 6.30
N GLN A 600 -3.75 -46.17 6.66
CA GLN A 600 -3.98 -45.54 7.96
C GLN A 600 -5.45 -45.16 8.18
N LEU A 601 -6.09 -44.54 7.19
CA LEU A 601 -7.50 -44.15 7.29
C LEU A 601 -8.45 -45.35 7.20
N GLY A 602 -7.99 -46.52 6.72
CA GLY A 602 -8.77 -47.77 6.65
C GLY A 602 -10.08 -47.67 5.87
N THR A 603 -11.22 -47.94 6.51
CA THR A 603 -12.56 -47.79 5.90
C THR A 603 -13.33 -46.60 6.48
N ARG A 604 -12.65 -45.71 7.22
CA ARG A 604 -13.30 -44.58 7.88
C ARG A 604 -13.77 -43.57 6.85
N TRP A 605 -14.98 -43.07 7.09
CA TRP A 605 -15.61 -42.01 6.33
C TRP A 605 -15.59 -40.71 7.14
N PHE A 606 -15.26 -39.61 6.49
CA PHE A 606 -15.26 -38.28 7.07
C PHE A 606 -16.33 -37.42 6.41
N ASP A 607 -17.05 -36.64 7.19
CA ASP A 607 -18.01 -35.68 6.66
C ASP A 607 -17.29 -34.52 5.97
N SER A 608 -16.12 -34.15 6.49
CA SER A 608 -15.32 -33.02 5.99
C SER A 608 -13.84 -33.26 6.20
N SER A 609 -13.04 -33.06 5.15
CA SER A 609 -11.60 -33.20 5.19
C SER A 609 -10.91 -31.91 4.80
N VAL A 610 -9.96 -31.46 5.61
CA VAL A 610 -9.31 -30.16 5.48
C VAL A 610 -7.81 -30.33 5.36
N PHE A 611 -7.26 -29.84 4.25
CA PHE A 611 -5.85 -29.52 4.12
C PHE A 611 -5.62 -28.13 4.70
N VAL A 612 -4.92 -28.10 5.82
CA VAL A 612 -4.64 -26.86 6.55
C VAL A 612 -3.28 -26.33 6.12
N PHE A 613 -3.21 -25.01 5.96
CA PHE A 613 -1.98 -24.28 5.72
C PHE A 613 -0.99 -24.55 6.87
N GLU A 614 0.13 -25.20 6.55
CA GLU A 614 1.09 -25.58 7.57
C GLU A 614 1.95 -24.38 7.95
N THR A 615 1.85 -23.94 9.21
CA THR A 615 2.78 -22.94 9.73
C THR A 615 4.00 -23.66 10.28
N GLY A 616 5.16 -23.46 9.68
CA GLY A 616 6.41 -24.05 10.15
C GLY A 616 6.70 -23.61 11.59
N LEU A 617 7.05 -24.56 12.45
CA LEU A 617 7.65 -24.26 13.75
C LEU A 617 9.14 -23.99 13.50
N THR A 618 9.54 -22.73 13.46
CA THR A 618 10.94 -22.38 13.71
C THR A 618 11.17 -22.47 15.22
N GLU A 619 11.72 -23.60 15.66
CA GLU A 619 12.21 -23.79 17.03
C GLU A 619 13.04 -22.57 17.48
N GLY A 620 12.68 -21.96 18.62
CA GLY A 620 13.60 -21.10 19.36
C GLY A 620 13.01 -19.85 20.04
N ASN A 621 12.37 -20.01 21.21
CA ASN A 621 11.86 -18.95 22.08
C ASN A 621 10.63 -18.20 21.56
N GLU A 622 9.84 -17.66 22.49
CA GLU A 622 8.74 -16.72 22.26
C GLU A 622 9.16 -15.40 21.55
N ASN A 623 10.40 -15.33 21.05
CA ASN A 623 11.02 -14.29 20.25
C ASN A 623 11.59 -14.81 18.89
N SER A 624 11.44 -16.08 18.50
CA SER A 624 11.86 -16.55 17.16
C SER A 624 10.83 -16.23 16.08
N LYS A 625 11.28 -15.44 15.11
CA LYS A 625 10.94 -15.46 13.68
C LYS A 625 9.69 -16.28 13.31
N ILE A 626 8.51 -15.68 13.46
CA ILE A 626 7.32 -16.10 12.72
C ILE A 626 7.47 -15.52 11.31
N GLY A 627 8.46 -16.01 10.57
CA GLY A 627 8.63 -15.64 9.18
C GLY A 627 7.63 -16.42 8.35
N LEU A 628 6.60 -15.75 7.84
CA LEU A 628 5.73 -16.33 6.83
C LEU A 628 6.53 -16.44 5.52
N ASN A 629 7.28 -17.53 5.29
CA ASN A 629 7.83 -17.81 3.96
C ASN A 629 6.70 -18.33 3.06
N ILE A 630 5.85 -17.40 2.61
CA ILE A 630 4.60 -17.67 1.90
C ILE A 630 4.78 -18.71 0.76
N PRO A 631 5.79 -18.59 -0.14
CA PRO A 631 5.96 -19.54 -1.24
C PRO A 631 6.25 -20.98 -0.78
N GLU A 632 6.95 -21.15 0.34
CA GLU A 632 7.28 -22.47 0.88
C GLU A 632 6.04 -23.16 1.47
N PHE A 633 5.18 -22.38 2.14
CA PHE A 633 3.96 -22.93 2.73
C PHE A 633 2.92 -23.34 1.70
N ASP A 634 2.73 -22.54 0.65
CA ASP A 634 1.84 -22.91 -0.45
C ASP A 634 2.40 -24.11 -1.24
N SER A 635 3.73 -24.18 -1.43
CA SER A 635 4.37 -25.34 -2.04
C SER A 635 4.15 -26.63 -1.23
N ASN A 636 4.27 -26.56 0.10
CA ASN A 636 4.01 -27.70 0.99
C ASN A 636 2.53 -28.11 0.99
N SER A 637 1.63 -27.13 0.98
CA SER A 637 0.18 -27.37 0.89
C SER A 637 -0.17 -28.05 -0.43
N LEU A 638 0.34 -27.54 -1.55
CA LEU A 638 0.19 -28.13 -2.88
C LEU A 638 0.77 -29.55 -2.95
N TYR A 639 1.96 -29.78 -2.38
CA TYR A 639 2.57 -31.11 -2.34
C TYR A 639 1.68 -32.13 -1.62
N ARG A 640 1.06 -31.75 -0.50
CA ARG A 640 0.15 -32.63 0.26
C ARG A 640 -1.12 -32.95 -0.52
N ILE A 641 -1.75 -31.92 -1.09
CA ILE A 641 -2.93 -32.08 -1.95
C ILE A 641 -2.58 -33.00 -3.13
N ALA A 642 -1.45 -32.76 -3.79
CA ALA A 642 -0.98 -33.58 -4.90
C ALA A 642 -0.76 -35.05 -4.49
N SER A 643 -0.16 -35.26 -3.31
CA SER A 643 0.26 -36.58 -2.84
C SER A 643 -0.91 -37.44 -2.36
N VAL A 644 -1.91 -36.87 -1.68
CA VAL A 644 -2.95 -37.64 -0.99
C VAL A 644 -4.38 -37.16 -1.25
N GLY A 645 -4.57 -36.05 -1.96
CA GLY A 645 -5.86 -35.42 -2.19
C GLY A 645 -6.91 -36.37 -2.74
N LYS A 646 -6.60 -37.13 -3.80
CA LYS A 646 -7.55 -38.09 -4.39
C LYS A 646 -7.97 -39.20 -3.43
N GLU A 647 -7.07 -39.63 -2.55
CA GLU A 647 -7.40 -40.70 -1.60
C GLU A 647 -8.26 -40.19 -0.45
N VAL A 648 -7.96 -38.98 0.03
CA VAL A 648 -8.79 -38.28 1.01
C VAL A 648 -10.19 -38.04 0.46
N GLN A 649 -10.29 -37.61 -0.80
CA GLN A 649 -11.56 -37.36 -1.48
C GLN A 649 -12.46 -38.60 -1.54
N LYS A 650 -11.92 -39.79 -1.79
CA LYS A 650 -12.72 -41.04 -1.81
C LYS A 650 -13.37 -41.38 -0.46
N ARG A 651 -12.87 -40.81 0.63
CA ARG A 651 -13.26 -41.12 2.01
C ARG A 651 -13.89 -39.94 2.72
N SER A 652 -14.17 -38.89 1.97
CA SER A 652 -14.67 -37.64 2.52
C SER A 652 -15.85 -37.18 1.69
N GLY A 653 -16.90 -36.72 2.36
CA GLY A 653 -18.01 -36.07 1.66
C GLY A 653 -17.55 -34.83 0.92
N GLN A 654 -16.64 -34.05 1.53
CA GLN A 654 -16.12 -32.82 0.96
C GLN A 654 -14.65 -32.61 1.37
N VAL A 655 -13.88 -31.95 0.49
CA VAL A 655 -12.44 -31.70 0.68
C VAL A 655 -12.11 -30.22 0.52
N PHE A 656 -11.33 -29.72 1.47
CA PHE A 656 -10.99 -28.31 1.62
C PHE A 656 -9.50 -28.10 1.57
N SER A 657 -9.09 -26.99 0.98
CA SER A 657 -7.72 -26.52 1.14
C SER A 657 -7.67 -25.06 1.49
N GLU A 658 -6.96 -24.76 2.58
CA GLU A 658 -6.45 -23.43 2.85
C GLU A 658 -5.22 -23.20 1.97
N ILE A 659 -5.21 -22.13 1.18
CA ILE A 659 -4.07 -21.70 0.37
C ILE A 659 -3.85 -20.21 0.63
N PHE A 660 -2.60 -19.76 0.68
CA PHE A 660 -2.32 -18.36 0.95
C PHE A 660 -2.54 -17.48 -0.29
N GLU A 661 -1.90 -17.81 -1.41
CA GLU A 661 -1.98 -17.04 -2.67
C GLU A 661 -3.03 -17.56 -3.65
N GLU A 662 -3.76 -16.64 -4.29
CA GLU A 662 -4.82 -16.99 -5.26
C GLU A 662 -4.30 -17.68 -6.52
N ASP A 663 -3.07 -17.40 -6.97
CA ASP A 663 -2.51 -18.08 -8.15
C ASP A 663 -2.27 -19.59 -7.90
N VAL A 664 -1.87 -19.95 -6.67
CA VAL A 664 -1.76 -21.35 -6.26
C VAL A 664 -3.16 -21.95 -6.09
N ALA A 665 -4.09 -21.20 -5.50
CA ALA A 665 -5.48 -21.65 -5.35
C ALA A 665 -6.13 -21.97 -6.70
N ARG A 666 -5.93 -21.12 -7.71
CA ARG A 666 -6.39 -21.35 -9.09
C ARG A 666 -5.81 -22.63 -9.69
N SER A 667 -4.54 -22.92 -9.42
CA SER A 667 -3.89 -24.15 -9.86
C SER A 667 -4.49 -25.39 -9.17
N VAL A 668 -4.81 -25.30 -7.88
CA VAL A 668 -5.48 -26.38 -7.15
C VAL A 668 -6.89 -26.61 -7.70
N ARG A 669 -7.69 -25.55 -7.91
CA ARG A 669 -9.05 -25.66 -8.50
C ARG A 669 -9.02 -26.30 -9.89
N PHE A 670 -8.00 -25.99 -10.70
CA PHE A 670 -7.83 -26.61 -12.02
C PHE A 670 -7.50 -28.10 -11.94
N LEU A 671 -6.59 -28.50 -11.04
CA LEU A 671 -6.16 -29.90 -10.89
C LEU A 671 -7.18 -30.76 -10.12
N TYR A 672 -7.92 -30.13 -9.20
CA TYR A 672 -8.88 -30.75 -8.30
C TYR A 672 -10.19 -29.93 -8.27
N PRO A 673 -11.04 -30.02 -9.31
CA PRO A 673 -12.28 -29.23 -9.39
C PRO A 673 -13.27 -29.49 -8.25
N GLU A 674 -13.15 -30.65 -7.62
CA GLU A 674 -13.99 -31.12 -6.51
C GLU A 674 -13.53 -30.56 -5.15
N PHE A 675 -12.41 -29.82 -5.11
CA PHE A 675 -11.86 -29.26 -3.89
C PHE A 675 -12.33 -27.82 -3.77
N HIS A 676 -12.86 -27.48 -2.61
CA HIS A 676 -13.13 -26.08 -2.31
C HIS A 676 -11.86 -25.44 -1.75
N VAL A 677 -11.46 -24.32 -2.32
CA VAL A 677 -10.17 -23.66 -2.03
C VAL A 677 -10.39 -22.21 -1.66
N ILE A 678 -9.91 -21.82 -0.48
CA ILE A 678 -9.97 -20.44 -0.02
C ILE A 678 -8.60 -19.78 -0.16
N PRO A 679 -8.51 -18.65 -0.90
CA PRO A 679 -7.34 -17.78 -0.92
C PRO A 679 -7.34 -16.90 0.34
N LEU A 680 -6.50 -17.25 1.30
CA LEU A 680 -6.47 -16.60 2.61
C LEU A 680 -6.01 -15.13 2.52
N LEU A 681 -5.09 -14.82 1.61
CA LEU A 681 -4.61 -13.46 1.40
C LEU A 681 -5.72 -12.53 0.91
N ASP A 682 -6.55 -13.00 -0.03
CA ASP A 682 -7.62 -12.22 -0.64
C ASP A 682 -8.69 -11.90 0.39
N VAL A 683 -9.13 -12.90 1.16
CA VAL A 683 -10.12 -12.70 2.24
C VAL A 683 -9.67 -11.64 3.25
N VAL A 684 -8.40 -11.68 3.68
CA VAL A 684 -7.85 -10.67 4.59
C VAL A 684 -7.80 -9.30 3.91
N SER A 685 -7.41 -9.25 2.63
CA SER A 685 -7.30 -8.03 1.85
C SER A 685 -8.66 -7.37 1.63
N TRP A 686 -9.70 -8.15 1.34
CA TRP A 686 -11.07 -7.69 1.19
C TRP A 686 -11.63 -7.10 2.48
N ILE A 687 -11.44 -7.80 3.62
CA ILE A 687 -11.86 -7.28 4.94
C ILE A 687 -11.11 -5.98 5.26
N LEU A 688 -9.81 -5.90 5.01
CA LEU A 688 -9.04 -4.67 5.22
C LEU A 688 -9.51 -3.53 4.33
N ALA A 689 -9.83 -3.82 3.06
CA ALA A 689 -10.35 -2.84 2.12
C ALA A 689 -11.73 -2.31 2.53
N GLN A 690 -12.66 -3.18 2.94
CA GLN A 690 -13.96 -2.77 3.48
C GLN A 690 -13.82 -1.92 4.74
N ASN A 691 -12.94 -2.30 5.68
CA ASN A 691 -12.64 -1.50 6.87
C ASN A 691 -12.00 -0.14 6.52
N ALA A 692 -11.19 -0.10 5.45
CA ALA A 692 -10.56 1.14 5.00
C ALA A 692 -11.58 2.09 4.34
N VAL A 693 -12.54 1.57 3.58
CA VAL A 693 -13.60 2.38 2.95
C VAL A 693 -14.66 2.79 3.97
N SER A 694 -15.03 1.90 4.88
CA SER A 694 -16.06 2.09 5.90
C SER A 694 -15.60 1.52 7.25
N GLY A 695 -15.10 2.41 8.11
CA GLY A 695 -14.52 2.03 9.41
C GLY A 695 -15.49 1.32 10.36
N ASP A 696 -16.81 1.47 10.16
CA ASP A 696 -17.83 0.92 11.06
C ASP A 696 -18.19 -0.55 10.75
N ILE A 697 -17.90 -1.04 9.53
CA ILE A 697 -18.24 -2.42 9.12
C ILE A 697 -17.37 -3.46 9.84
N GLY A 698 -16.16 -3.07 10.27
CA GLY A 698 -15.24 -4.00 10.92
C GLY A 698 -15.80 -4.76 12.10
N HIS A 699 -16.67 -4.12 12.88
CA HIS A 699 -17.30 -4.76 14.04
C HIS A 699 -18.40 -5.75 13.65
N VAL A 700 -19.03 -5.56 12.49
CA VAL A 700 -19.99 -6.50 11.93
C VAL A 700 -19.27 -7.80 11.56
N TRP A 701 -18.14 -7.71 10.85
CA TRP A 701 -17.32 -8.88 10.51
C TRP A 701 -16.72 -9.57 11.72
N GLU A 702 -16.26 -8.81 12.72
CA GLU A 702 -15.81 -9.39 13.99
C GLU A 702 -16.90 -10.21 14.68
N LYS A 703 -18.16 -9.78 14.60
CA LYS A 703 -19.31 -10.49 15.17
C LYS A 703 -19.67 -11.71 14.32
N LEU A 704 -19.87 -11.52 13.02
CA LEU A 704 -20.28 -12.57 12.07
C LEU A 704 -19.27 -13.73 11.94
N LEU A 705 -17.97 -13.44 12.07
CA LEU A 705 -16.93 -14.45 12.01
C LEU A 705 -16.61 -15.04 13.40
N ASP A 706 -17.09 -14.44 14.48
CA ASP A 706 -16.91 -15.01 15.82
C ASP A 706 -18.05 -15.96 16.15
N MET A 707 -17.79 -17.25 15.90
CA MET A 707 -18.65 -18.39 16.26
C MET A 707 -19.12 -18.39 17.71
N ARG A 708 -18.46 -17.66 18.61
CA ARG A 708 -18.85 -17.55 20.02
C ARG A 708 -20.09 -16.71 20.23
N THR A 709 -20.42 -15.84 19.27
CA THR A 709 -21.55 -14.90 19.35
C THR A 709 -22.86 -15.50 18.86
N GLY A 710 -22.85 -16.68 18.23
CA GLY A 710 -24.04 -17.33 17.68
C GLY A 710 -24.57 -16.71 16.38
N ASP A 711 -24.25 -15.45 16.10
CA ASP A 711 -24.56 -14.80 14.83
C ASP A 711 -23.67 -15.34 13.71
N ARG A 712 -24.27 -15.76 12.60
CA ARG A 712 -23.51 -16.30 11.45
C ARG A 712 -24.27 -16.23 10.14
N ILE A 713 -23.53 -16.20 9.04
CA ILE A 713 -24.09 -16.38 7.70
C ILE A 713 -23.84 -17.83 7.29
N LEU A 714 -24.91 -18.49 6.85
CA LEU A 714 -24.92 -19.88 6.44
C LEU A 714 -25.36 -20.01 5.00
N MET A 715 -24.63 -20.82 4.24
CA MET A 715 -25.13 -21.37 2.98
C MET A 715 -25.73 -22.73 3.26
N GLN A 716 -27.07 -22.78 3.30
CA GLN A 716 -27.82 -23.96 3.66
C GLN A 716 -28.32 -24.71 2.43
N ARG A 717 -27.90 -25.97 2.27
CA ARG A 717 -28.43 -26.84 1.23
C ARG A 717 -29.91 -27.17 1.46
N VAL A 718 -30.68 -27.05 0.38
CA VAL A 718 -32.09 -27.44 0.35
C VAL A 718 -32.16 -28.97 0.25
N GLU A 719 -32.59 -29.63 1.33
CA GLU A 719 -32.67 -31.09 1.38
C GLU A 719 -33.64 -31.62 0.30
N PRO A 720 -33.33 -32.75 -0.38
CA PRO A 720 -34.20 -33.31 -1.42
C PRO A 720 -35.63 -33.61 -0.95
N GLU A 721 -35.78 -34.04 0.30
CA GLU A 721 -37.09 -34.25 0.93
C GLU A 721 -37.89 -32.95 1.01
N PHE A 722 -37.23 -31.84 1.32
CA PHE A 722 -37.85 -30.52 1.43
C PHE A 722 -38.19 -29.96 0.04
N LYS A 723 -37.29 -30.13 -0.94
CA LYS A 723 -37.57 -29.83 -2.36
C LYS A 723 -38.81 -30.56 -2.86
N ALA A 724 -38.87 -31.89 -2.65
CA ALA A 724 -39.97 -32.71 -3.12
C ALA A 724 -41.32 -32.32 -2.50
N GLN A 725 -41.32 -31.85 -1.26
CA GLN A 725 -42.55 -31.32 -0.65
C GLN A 725 -43.00 -30.03 -1.33
N LEU A 726 -42.07 -29.17 -1.77
CA LEU A 726 -42.31 -27.82 -2.32
C LEU A 726 -42.52 -27.82 -3.84
N ALA A 727 -42.55 -29.01 -4.44
CA ALA A 727 -42.56 -29.14 -5.89
C ALA A 727 -43.79 -28.52 -6.55
N GLY A 728 -43.55 -27.65 -7.53
CA GLY A 728 -44.58 -26.88 -8.23
C GLY A 728 -45.07 -25.63 -7.50
N GLU A 729 -44.56 -25.30 -6.31
CA GLU A 729 -44.83 -24.03 -5.65
C GLU A 729 -43.87 -22.94 -6.16
N SER A 730 -44.42 -21.75 -6.42
CA SER A 730 -43.62 -20.59 -6.79
C SER A 730 -43.93 -19.45 -5.83
N VAL A 731 -42.88 -18.90 -5.25
CA VAL A 731 -42.97 -17.94 -4.14
C VAL A 731 -42.03 -16.78 -4.45
N SER A 732 -42.45 -15.55 -4.16
CA SER A 732 -41.56 -14.41 -4.34
C SER A 732 -40.46 -14.39 -3.28
N PHE A 733 -39.33 -13.76 -3.58
CA PHE A 733 -38.24 -13.63 -2.62
C PHE A 733 -38.71 -12.90 -1.34
N ARG A 734 -39.58 -11.88 -1.46
CA ARG A 734 -40.16 -11.19 -0.30
C ARG A 734 -41.05 -12.09 0.54
N GLN A 735 -41.86 -12.93 -0.09
CA GLN A 735 -42.70 -13.87 0.64
C GLN A 735 -41.87 -14.91 1.39
N LEU A 736 -40.82 -15.41 0.75
CA LEU A 736 -39.90 -16.36 1.36
C LEU A 736 -39.11 -15.72 2.51
N SER A 737 -38.61 -14.50 2.36
CA SER A 737 -37.87 -13.79 3.41
C SER A 737 -38.73 -13.52 4.66
N GLU A 738 -40.03 -13.25 4.49
CA GLU A 738 -40.96 -13.12 5.62
C GLU A 738 -41.12 -14.40 6.44
N LEU A 739 -41.03 -15.57 5.79
CA LEU A 739 -41.14 -16.87 6.45
C LEU A 739 -39.91 -17.14 7.32
N PHE A 740 -38.72 -16.89 6.77
CA PHE A 740 -37.47 -17.02 7.54
C PHE A 740 -37.41 -16.03 8.73
N LEU A 741 -37.91 -14.81 8.55
CA LEU A 741 -37.92 -13.77 9.60
C LEU A 741 -38.68 -14.21 10.86
N LEU A 742 -39.73 -15.02 10.72
CA LEU A 742 -40.51 -15.53 11.87
C LEU A 742 -39.68 -16.44 12.79
N ASP A 743 -38.71 -17.14 12.22
CA ASP A 743 -37.82 -18.06 12.92
C ASP A 743 -36.46 -17.41 13.26
N ARG A 744 -36.39 -16.07 13.26
CA ARG A 744 -35.17 -15.28 13.54
C ARG A 744 -34.03 -15.59 12.58
N ALA A 745 -34.36 -15.92 11.33
CA ALA A 745 -33.43 -16.03 10.22
C ALA A 745 -33.73 -14.95 9.18
N ILE A 746 -32.70 -14.37 8.57
CA ILE A 746 -32.86 -13.42 7.47
C ILE A 746 -32.36 -14.08 6.20
N LEU A 747 -33.24 -14.21 5.21
CA LEU A 747 -32.86 -14.67 3.88
C LEU A 747 -32.12 -13.55 3.15
N LEU A 748 -30.82 -13.76 2.91
CA LEU A 748 -29.97 -12.83 2.17
C LEU A 748 -30.04 -13.09 0.66
N GLY A 749 -30.18 -14.35 0.27
CA GLY A 749 -30.09 -14.78 -1.13
C GLY A 749 -30.28 -16.28 -1.29
N TYR A 750 -29.99 -16.79 -2.50
CA TYR A 750 -30.08 -18.21 -2.81
C TYR A 750 -29.14 -18.57 -3.97
N SER A 751 -28.89 -19.88 -4.13
CA SER A 751 -28.27 -20.44 -5.33
C SER A 751 -29.20 -21.44 -6.00
N LYS A 752 -29.09 -21.56 -7.32
CA LYS A 752 -29.85 -22.52 -8.13
C LYS A 752 -28.94 -23.64 -8.66
N ALA A 753 -29.55 -24.76 -9.06
CA ALA A 753 -28.85 -25.92 -9.60
C ALA A 753 -28.12 -25.66 -10.94
N ASN A 754 -28.43 -24.55 -11.62
CA ASN A 754 -27.71 -24.10 -12.83
C ASN A 754 -26.40 -23.35 -12.51
N GLY A 755 -26.05 -23.19 -11.23
CA GLY A 755 -24.87 -22.45 -10.78
C GLY A 755 -25.10 -20.94 -10.57
N GLU A 756 -26.32 -20.44 -10.82
CA GLU A 756 -26.67 -19.05 -10.55
C GLU A 756 -26.70 -18.81 -9.02
N PHE A 757 -25.92 -17.85 -8.56
CA PHE A 757 -25.86 -17.41 -7.17
C PHE A 757 -26.27 -15.94 -7.11
N LEU A 758 -27.23 -15.61 -6.25
CA LEU A 758 -27.78 -14.27 -6.15
C LEU A 758 -27.94 -13.89 -4.68
N LEU A 759 -27.23 -12.85 -4.25
CA LEU A 759 -27.50 -12.12 -3.01
C LEU A 759 -28.38 -10.92 -3.33
N ASN A 760 -29.32 -10.60 -2.43
CA ASN A 760 -30.23 -9.46 -2.56
C ASN A 760 -30.85 -9.36 -3.97
N PRO A 761 -31.61 -10.38 -4.42
CA PRO A 761 -32.09 -10.44 -5.80
C PRO A 761 -32.92 -9.19 -6.18
N PRO A 762 -32.79 -8.71 -7.42
CA PRO A 762 -33.54 -7.55 -7.92
C PRO A 762 -35.03 -7.90 -8.04
N ASP A 763 -35.90 -6.91 -7.80
CA ASP A 763 -37.36 -7.04 -7.85
C ASP A 763 -37.92 -8.20 -7.00
N LYS A 764 -37.91 -7.99 -5.69
CA LYS A 764 -38.30 -8.97 -4.65
C LYS A 764 -39.75 -9.45 -4.73
N ASP A 765 -40.58 -8.78 -5.51
CA ASP A 765 -42.00 -9.09 -5.69
C ASP A 765 -42.29 -9.83 -7.01
N ALA A 766 -41.61 -9.48 -8.11
CA ALA A 766 -41.92 -10.02 -9.43
C ALA A 766 -41.27 -11.39 -9.73
N ALA A 767 -40.20 -11.76 -9.02
CA ALA A 767 -39.52 -13.03 -9.23
C ALA A 767 -40.23 -14.18 -8.51
N THR A 768 -41.08 -14.94 -9.22
CA THR A 768 -41.53 -16.26 -8.78
C THR A 768 -40.35 -17.23 -8.81
N VAL A 769 -39.69 -17.42 -7.67
CA VAL A 769 -38.63 -18.42 -7.53
C VAL A 769 -39.30 -19.78 -7.50
N SER A 770 -39.02 -20.61 -8.51
CA SER A 770 -39.41 -22.02 -8.46
C SER A 770 -38.57 -22.71 -7.40
N LEU A 771 -39.22 -23.19 -6.33
CA LEU A 771 -38.52 -23.79 -5.19
C LEU A 771 -37.78 -25.09 -5.56
N ASP A 772 -38.16 -25.71 -6.69
CA ASP A 772 -37.51 -26.90 -7.24
C ASP A 772 -36.09 -26.64 -7.77
N GLU A 773 -35.87 -25.42 -8.27
CA GLU A 773 -34.59 -25.02 -8.88
C GLU A 773 -33.55 -24.59 -7.84
N LEU A 774 -33.99 -24.27 -6.62
CA LEU A 774 -33.14 -23.79 -5.54
C LEU A 774 -32.26 -24.90 -4.99
N GLU A 775 -30.95 -24.69 -4.96
CA GLU A 775 -29.99 -25.62 -4.38
C GLU A 775 -29.60 -25.24 -2.96
N ASN A 776 -29.38 -23.96 -2.70
CA ASN A 776 -29.00 -23.46 -1.38
C ASN A 776 -29.74 -22.16 -1.03
N PHE A 777 -30.03 -21.95 0.25
CA PHE A 777 -30.43 -20.66 0.82
C PHE A 777 -29.22 -20.00 1.48
N VAL A 778 -29.11 -18.68 1.36
CA VAL A 778 -28.14 -17.89 2.13
C VAL A 778 -28.88 -17.22 3.28
N LEU A 779 -28.57 -17.64 4.51
CA LEU A 779 -29.28 -17.24 5.71
C LEU A 779 -28.35 -16.52 6.69
N LEU A 780 -28.77 -15.37 7.19
CA LEU A 780 -28.19 -14.75 8.37
C LEU A 780 -28.98 -15.20 9.61
N LEU A 781 -28.29 -15.88 10.52
CA LEU A 781 -28.84 -16.28 11.82
C LEU A 781 -28.37 -15.31 12.91
N GLY A 782 -29.25 -15.05 13.88
CA GLY A 782 -28.90 -14.34 15.11
C GLY A 782 -28.67 -15.31 16.29
N ASP A 783 -27.89 -14.91 17.29
CA ASP A 783 -27.54 -15.64 18.54
C ASP A 783 -28.77 -16.25 19.24
N HIS A 784 -29.91 -15.59 19.11
CA HIS A 784 -31.16 -16.01 19.73
C HIS A 784 -32.01 -16.96 18.87
N ALA A 785 -31.44 -17.54 17.80
CA ALA A 785 -32.04 -18.61 17.01
C ALA A 785 -31.83 -20.00 17.67
N GLU A 786 -31.67 -20.06 19.00
CA GLU A 786 -31.99 -21.30 19.70
C GLU A 786 -33.48 -21.62 19.46
N PRO A 787 -33.78 -22.87 19.07
CA PRO A 787 -35.14 -23.27 18.81
C PRO A 787 -35.94 -23.05 20.09
N THR A 788 -36.83 -22.05 20.09
CA THR A 788 -37.78 -21.85 21.18
C THR A 788 -38.41 -23.18 21.50
N ARG A 789 -38.09 -23.72 22.68
CA ARG A 789 -38.78 -24.88 23.25
C ARG A 789 -40.26 -24.61 23.14
N ALA A 790 -40.94 -25.39 22.30
CA ALA A 790 -42.39 -25.51 22.19
C ALA A 790 -43.15 -24.16 22.19
N ARG A 791 -43.61 -23.72 21.01
CA ARG A 791 -44.83 -22.90 20.98
C ARG A 791 -45.90 -23.66 21.81
N PRO A 792 -46.54 -23.05 22.81
CA PRO A 792 -47.67 -23.68 23.47
C PRO A 792 -48.73 -23.90 22.40
N SER A 793 -49.22 -25.14 22.29
CA SER A 793 -50.36 -25.49 21.44
C SER A 793 -51.49 -24.50 21.70
N ARG A 794 -51.87 -23.73 20.68
CA ARG A 794 -53.17 -23.07 20.61
C ARG A 794 -54.08 -23.87 19.72
#